data_AF-A0A5B8MWE7-F1
#
_entry.id   AF-A0A5B8MWE7-F1
#
_cell.length_a   1.000
_cell.length_b   1.000
_cell.length_c   1.000
_cell.angle_alpha   90.00
_cell.angle_beta   90.00
_cell.angle_gamma   90.00
#
_symmetry.space_group_name_H-M   'P 1'
#
loop_
_entity.id
_entity.type
_entity.pdbx_description
1 polymer ?
#
loop_
_entity_poly.entity_id
_entity_poly.type
_entity_poly.pdbx_seq_one_letter_code
_entity_poly.pdbx_strand_id
1 'polypeptide(L)'
;MRGTRTRKVLLGACFLCVLLSLPLVLWGVHGPGNALEERGKGKGKGKGNSNNGDEVWPSRSLWTGPGVALSAQPAVDEEARGGEGSRQRIASRSPQRGGLDIYWINLDESVGRRASMETMLKSAAASFPTVRSTRVPGIDAEAVRDMLRLGRVELKEGLAAAPPGAEEETRELNLRNEYTEGQFACALSHLTAIKRAYDDNSELALILEDDVSVPASFLETWEWYAAMAPPDWTVLQWYTNNPVVVNASFHYQDPWISWMPGHWGTQAYMVNREGIERILRGVQSDASADWYFGDDMVIADELLYALAGRTYTATRTLGIQHDYDVDSTVESADVNNKITALLQASNVDMARITPRKECILVLSNCLIKTEEQLNDDIATLESDMRALSQWNPCSKWKVNFVVRTNLKTAFAEKLRGLVERGDLEPMVRYTSSSARFNKYAFMKPLVRQMGEYDYVLMKDADMRIAGFPWNAFMEKKGGSVISGPLREAVGESLMNWRRRKAPGRQWYQLHEARYWKSAANATDFESVEPLASGFIEQYFALLEGDFAAWFFEGVLTDEFLDQTLSWGPDLMWCSAAAHMLPEKPACSLVPVVSEHLDTRKIEKEDEGGEDINCPCPACPCQAEDLPEQRPSGLELNMVGLLLNVYDNDPLFERWLLASEKYRNEVARYRFGYSRKTKLEKAYGVVVSLVGYALLGLVGFVGIQMFRHRKRMKVLLPQMVSESHVQKKLARTMFAKVILDVRDKPQKDGGFGSSVSNVCVEDGRR
;
A
#
# COMPACT_ATOMS: atom_id res chain seq x y z
N MET A 1 -10.76 18.88 -56.45
CA MET A 1 -10.41 17.66 -57.21
C MET A 1 -10.04 16.58 -56.18
N ARG A 2 -10.88 15.54 -56.04
CA ARG A 2 -10.53 14.11 -56.26
C ARG A 2 -9.20 13.73 -55.58
N GLY A 3 -9.11 12.97 -54.48
CA GLY A 3 -9.98 11.95 -53.91
C GLY A 3 -9.35 10.58 -54.12
N THR A 4 -9.16 9.79 -53.06
CA THR A 4 -9.28 8.32 -53.11
C THR A 4 -9.53 7.76 -51.70
N ARG A 5 -10.64 7.03 -51.63
CA ARG A 5 -11.10 6.20 -50.52
C ARG A 5 -10.31 4.90 -50.47
N THR A 6 -10.10 4.36 -49.28
CA THR A 6 -10.00 2.91 -49.07
C THR A 6 -11.11 2.45 -48.13
N ARG A 7 -11.86 1.44 -48.59
CA ARG A 7 -12.97 0.77 -47.92
C ARG A 7 -12.47 -0.56 -47.35
N LYS A 8 -12.94 -0.86 -46.13
CA LYS A 8 -13.45 -2.14 -45.58
C LYS A 8 -12.66 -3.43 -45.83
N VAL A 9 -12.44 -4.21 -44.77
CA VAL A 9 -13.19 -5.48 -44.52
C VAL A 9 -13.33 -5.71 -43.01
N LEU A 10 -14.58 -5.86 -42.59
CA LEU A 10 -15.07 -6.35 -41.30
C LEU A 10 -15.63 -7.76 -41.61
N LEU A 11 -15.19 -8.80 -40.90
CA LEU A 11 -15.78 -10.14 -41.00
C LEU A 11 -15.47 -10.93 -39.73
N GLY A 12 -16.51 -11.33 -38.99
CA GLY A 12 -16.38 -12.35 -37.94
C GLY A 12 -17.24 -12.19 -36.69
N ALA A 13 -18.54 -11.91 -36.79
CA ALA A 13 -19.46 -12.08 -35.67
C ALA A 13 -20.83 -12.56 -36.16
N CYS A 14 -21.01 -13.87 -36.30
CA CYS A 14 -22.30 -14.52 -36.50
C CYS A 14 -22.28 -15.89 -35.82
N PHE A 15 -22.71 -15.99 -34.56
CA PHE A 15 -23.30 -17.22 -34.00
C PHE A 15 -23.84 -16.96 -32.58
N LEU A 16 -24.92 -16.16 -32.40
CA LEU A 16 -25.74 -16.21 -31.17
C LEU A 16 -27.04 -15.37 -31.27
N CYS A 17 -28.06 -15.76 -32.06
CA CYS A 17 -29.35 -15.02 -32.07
C CYS A 17 -30.61 -15.84 -32.43
N VAL A 18 -30.83 -17.04 -31.85
CA VAL A 18 -32.10 -17.79 -32.12
C VAL A 18 -32.79 -18.39 -30.88
N LEU A 19 -32.70 -17.80 -29.68
CA LEU A 19 -33.40 -18.39 -28.52
C LEU A 19 -34.09 -17.44 -27.52
N LEU A 20 -34.61 -16.29 -27.93
CA LEU A 20 -35.55 -15.54 -27.07
C LEU A 20 -36.62 -14.80 -27.88
N SER A 21 -37.74 -15.48 -28.12
CA SER A 21 -39.00 -14.81 -28.48
C SER A 21 -40.20 -15.73 -28.22
N LEU A 22 -40.87 -15.54 -27.08
CA LEU A 22 -42.30 -15.78 -26.90
C LEU A 22 -42.82 -14.90 -25.74
N PRO A 23 -43.97 -14.22 -25.89
CA PRO A 23 -44.43 -13.17 -24.97
C PRO A 23 -45.38 -13.71 -23.90
N LEU A 24 -45.36 -13.09 -22.72
CA LEU A 24 -46.36 -13.28 -21.66
C LEU A 24 -47.29 -12.07 -21.61
N VAL A 25 -48.57 -12.30 -21.90
CA VAL A 25 -49.69 -11.35 -21.82
C VAL A 25 -50.61 -11.76 -20.65
N LEU A 26 -50.65 -10.86 -19.67
CA LEU A 26 -51.75 -10.29 -18.85
C LEU A 26 -52.86 -11.09 -18.13
N TRP A 27 -53.26 -10.43 -17.02
CA TRP A 27 -54.49 -10.43 -16.19
C TRP A 27 -54.51 -11.35 -14.95
N GLY A 28 -54.93 -10.90 -13.75
CA GLY A 28 -55.52 -9.65 -13.28
C GLY A 28 -56.59 -9.92 -12.19
N VAL A 29 -56.72 -9.00 -11.23
CA VAL A 29 -57.93 -8.64 -10.43
C VAL A 29 -58.17 -9.26 -9.02
N HIS A 30 -58.10 -8.38 -8.00
CA HIS A 30 -58.85 -8.20 -6.72
C HIS A 30 -58.94 -9.37 -5.71
N GLY A 31 -58.93 -9.21 -4.38
CA GLY A 31 -59.18 -8.09 -3.47
C GLY A 31 -58.97 -8.53 -1.98
N PRO A 32 -59.59 -7.91 -0.97
CA PRO A 32 -58.93 -7.35 0.23
C PRO A 32 -59.01 -8.22 1.51
N GLY A 33 -58.25 -7.86 2.56
CA GLY A 33 -58.43 -8.42 3.91
C GLY A 33 -57.55 -7.82 5.00
N ASN A 34 -58.18 -7.13 5.96
CA ASN A 34 -57.63 -6.57 7.19
C ASN A 34 -57.24 -7.63 8.24
N ALA A 35 -56.42 -7.16 9.21
CA ALA A 35 -56.34 -7.57 10.62
C ALA A 35 -55.78 -8.98 10.95
N LEU A 36 -54.70 -9.04 11.75
CA LEU A 36 -54.80 -9.17 13.20
C LEU A 36 -53.41 -9.26 13.84
N GLU A 37 -53.31 -8.54 14.95
CA GLU A 37 -52.42 -8.68 16.08
C GLU A 37 -52.34 -10.15 16.57
N GLU A 38 -51.14 -10.71 16.78
CA GLU A 38 -50.97 -11.76 17.78
C GLU A 38 -49.55 -11.82 18.38
N ARG A 39 -49.53 -11.75 19.71
CA ARG A 39 -48.41 -12.04 20.61
C ARG A 39 -48.02 -13.52 20.49
N GLY A 40 -46.75 -13.80 20.23
CA GLY A 40 -46.17 -15.15 20.34
C GLY A 40 -45.02 -15.20 21.36
N LYS A 41 -45.33 -15.58 22.60
CA LYS A 41 -44.33 -16.03 23.59
C LYS A 41 -43.75 -17.38 23.16
N GLY A 42 -42.45 -17.45 22.89
CA GLY A 42 -41.72 -18.70 22.65
C GLY A 42 -40.74 -19.03 23.79
N LYS A 43 -41.13 -19.94 24.68
CA LYS A 43 -40.22 -20.63 25.62
C LYS A 43 -39.41 -21.69 24.85
N GLY A 44 -38.09 -21.53 24.78
CA GLY A 44 -37.16 -22.55 24.28
C GLY A 44 -36.41 -23.23 25.42
N LYS A 45 -36.65 -24.53 25.60
CA LYS A 45 -36.05 -25.41 26.62
C LYS A 45 -34.55 -25.59 26.39
N GLY A 46 -33.75 -25.34 27.43
CA GLY A 46 -32.36 -25.81 27.50
C GLY A 46 -32.29 -27.32 27.69
N LYS A 47 -31.51 -27.98 26.84
CA LYS A 47 -30.95 -29.32 27.10
C LYS A 47 -29.49 -29.13 27.44
N GLY A 48 -29.11 -29.57 28.64
CA GLY A 48 -27.72 -29.68 29.03
C GLY A 48 -26.99 -30.76 28.24
N ASN A 49 -25.68 -30.61 28.17
CA ASN A 49 -24.78 -31.75 28.11
C ASN A 49 -23.50 -31.38 28.85
N SER A 50 -23.27 -32.11 29.94
CA SER A 50 -22.03 -32.19 30.69
C SER A 50 -20.97 -32.93 29.86
N ASN A 51 -19.72 -32.47 29.93
CA ASN A 51 -18.61 -33.39 30.22
C ASN A 51 -17.39 -32.62 30.71
N ASN A 52 -16.89 -33.13 31.83
CA ASN A 52 -15.70 -32.70 32.56
C ASN A 52 -14.43 -32.95 31.75
N GLY A 53 -13.43 -32.11 32.02
CA GLY A 53 -12.03 -32.33 31.70
C GLY A 53 -11.20 -31.38 32.55
N ASP A 54 -10.90 -31.81 33.78
CA ASP A 54 -9.99 -31.15 34.71
C ASP A 54 -8.57 -31.11 34.13
N GLU A 55 -7.96 -29.93 34.05
CA GLU A 55 -6.50 -29.81 34.10
C GLU A 55 -6.08 -28.62 34.95
N VAL A 56 -5.35 -28.97 36.02
CA VAL A 56 -4.85 -28.12 37.09
C VAL A 56 -3.41 -27.74 36.75
N TRP A 57 -3.07 -26.45 36.72
CA TRP A 57 -1.70 -25.95 36.97
C TRP A 57 -1.74 -24.65 37.79
N PRO A 58 -0.71 -24.40 38.64
CA PRO A 58 -0.86 -23.68 39.89
C PRO A 58 -0.54 -22.20 39.79
N SER A 59 -1.25 -21.44 40.62
CA SER A 59 -0.95 -20.08 41.03
C SER A 59 0.42 -19.97 41.69
N ARG A 60 1.30 -19.11 41.13
CA ARG A 60 2.47 -18.59 41.83
C ARG A 60 2.24 -17.16 42.28
N SER A 61 2.41 -17.00 43.58
CA SER A 61 2.31 -15.82 44.41
C SER A 61 3.24 -14.68 43.98
N LEU A 62 2.68 -13.47 44.03
CA LEU A 62 3.38 -12.19 44.02
C LEU A 62 4.52 -12.15 45.05
N TRP A 63 5.70 -11.74 44.59
CA TRP A 63 6.72 -11.11 45.43
C TRP A 63 6.79 -9.63 45.06
N THR A 64 6.43 -8.79 46.03
CA THR A 64 6.61 -7.34 45.99
C THR A 64 8.06 -7.02 46.37
N GLY A 65 8.82 -6.46 45.43
CA GLY A 65 10.14 -5.84 45.66
C GLY A 65 10.10 -4.37 45.22
N PRO A 66 10.87 -3.49 45.88
CA PRO A 66 10.57 -2.06 45.96
C PRO A 66 10.93 -1.30 44.68
N GLY A 67 10.03 -0.41 44.28
CA GLY A 67 10.20 0.49 43.16
C GLY A 67 11.31 1.51 43.39
N VAL A 68 12.20 1.63 42.41
CA VAL A 68 13.12 2.75 42.24
C VAL A 68 12.34 3.87 41.55
N ALA A 69 11.95 4.89 42.32
CA ALA A 69 11.40 6.12 41.80
C ALA A 69 12.54 6.99 41.24
N LEU A 70 12.58 7.16 39.91
CA LEU A 70 13.38 8.20 39.26
C LEU A 70 12.70 9.54 39.48
N SER A 71 13.18 10.27 40.49
CA SER A 71 12.83 11.67 40.75
C SER A 71 13.64 12.58 39.81
N ALA A 72 12.99 13.15 38.79
CA ALA A 72 13.55 14.26 38.04
C ALA A 72 13.39 15.55 38.87
N GLN A 73 14.49 16.23 39.17
CA GLN A 73 14.48 17.57 39.77
C GLN A 73 14.22 18.65 38.70
N PRO A 74 13.63 19.80 39.08
CA PRO A 74 13.37 20.90 38.15
C PRO A 74 14.63 21.73 37.90
N ALA A 75 14.86 22.06 36.62
CA ALA A 75 15.91 22.98 36.20
C ALA A 75 15.51 24.44 36.46
N VAL A 76 16.54 25.23 36.73
CA VAL A 76 16.57 26.61 37.22
C VAL A 76 16.18 27.62 36.13
N ASP A 77 15.50 28.68 36.53
CA ASP A 77 15.14 29.86 35.72
C ASP A 77 16.37 30.55 35.11
N GLU A 78 16.33 30.83 33.80
CA GLU A 78 17.26 31.75 33.15
C GLU A 78 16.50 32.81 32.35
N GLU A 79 16.68 34.06 32.79
CA GLU A 79 16.00 35.26 32.32
C GLU A 79 16.84 35.98 31.23
N ALA A 80 16.13 36.48 30.20
CA ALA A 80 16.42 37.67 29.39
C ALA A 80 17.59 37.73 28.38
N ARG A 81 17.20 37.80 27.09
CA ARG A 81 17.67 38.67 25.95
C ARG A 81 17.19 37.99 24.66
N GLY A 82 16.58 38.58 23.63
CA GLY A 82 16.29 39.95 23.20
C GLY A 82 16.31 39.92 21.65
N GLY A 83 15.17 40.15 20.99
CA GLY A 83 15.05 40.58 19.58
C GLY A 83 15.27 39.56 18.46
N GLU A 84 14.22 39.39 17.62
CA GLU A 84 14.18 38.81 16.26
C GLU A 84 14.38 37.28 16.09
N GLY A 85 13.29 36.59 15.70
CA GLY A 85 13.33 35.20 15.21
C GLY A 85 12.21 34.28 15.70
N SER A 86 10.93 34.63 15.50
CA SER A 86 9.79 33.87 16.06
C SER A 86 9.26 32.72 15.19
N ARG A 87 10.04 32.16 14.25
CA ARG A 87 9.55 31.09 13.35
C ARG A 87 10.10 29.68 13.61
N GLN A 88 10.92 29.46 14.64
CA GLN A 88 11.66 28.19 14.79
C GLN A 88 11.51 27.45 16.14
N ARG A 89 10.48 27.73 16.96
CA ARG A 89 10.32 27.14 18.31
C ARG A 89 9.03 26.34 18.55
N ILE A 90 8.49 25.66 17.54
CA ILE A 90 7.24 24.88 17.74
C ILE A 90 7.50 23.39 18.03
N ALA A 91 8.60 22.80 17.55
CA ALA A 91 8.79 21.33 17.61
C ALA A 91 9.26 20.73 18.95
N SER A 92 9.33 21.50 20.05
CA SER A 92 9.81 20.97 21.34
C SER A 92 8.99 21.38 22.57
N ARG A 93 7.89 22.13 22.40
CA ARG A 93 6.94 22.30 23.49
C ARG A 93 6.07 21.05 23.51
N SER A 94 6.23 20.23 24.56
CA SER A 94 5.15 19.31 24.95
C SER A 94 3.85 20.12 24.94
N PRO A 95 2.75 19.60 24.38
CA PRO A 95 1.48 20.32 24.35
C PRO A 95 1.14 20.71 25.79
N GLN A 96 1.28 21.98 26.14
CA GLN A 96 0.81 22.48 27.43
C GLN A 96 -0.72 22.48 27.33
N ARG A 97 -1.38 21.36 27.66
CA ARG A 97 -2.85 21.14 27.58
C ARG A 97 -3.54 22.14 26.66
N GLY A 98 -3.16 22.10 25.39
CA GLY A 98 -3.76 22.94 24.37
C GLY A 98 -5.24 22.56 24.31
N GLY A 99 -6.11 23.53 24.03
CA GLY A 99 -7.47 23.18 23.63
C GLY A 99 -7.43 22.23 22.43
N LEU A 100 -8.32 21.22 22.40
CA LEU A 100 -8.50 20.39 21.21
C LEU A 100 -9.69 20.97 20.44
N ASP A 101 -9.41 21.50 19.26
CA ASP A 101 -10.44 22.01 18.35
C ASP A 101 -10.92 20.88 17.42
N ILE A 102 -12.19 20.55 17.51
CA ILE A 102 -12.83 19.49 16.73
C ILE A 102 -13.69 20.14 15.64
N TYR A 103 -13.43 19.82 14.39
CA TYR A 103 -14.25 20.23 13.25
C TYR A 103 -14.90 18.99 12.66
N TRP A 104 -16.22 18.96 12.63
CA TRP A 104 -16.93 17.79 12.14
C TRP A 104 -17.84 18.14 10.97
N ILE A 105 -17.75 17.31 9.93
CA ILE A 105 -18.43 17.48 8.65
C ILE A 105 -19.74 16.72 8.70
N ASN A 106 -20.83 17.40 8.35
CA ASN A 106 -22.15 16.80 8.32
C ASN A 106 -23.01 17.50 7.27
N LEU A 107 -23.67 16.71 6.41
CA LEU A 107 -24.65 17.24 5.45
C LEU A 107 -25.85 17.83 6.19
N ASP A 108 -26.39 18.96 5.70
CA ASP A 108 -27.54 19.62 6.32
C ASP A 108 -28.79 18.73 6.37
N GLU A 109 -28.98 17.86 5.38
CA GLU A 109 -30.06 16.87 5.34
C GLU A 109 -29.90 15.73 6.36
N SER A 110 -28.68 15.48 6.85
CA SER A 110 -28.37 14.40 7.79
C SER A 110 -28.64 14.81 9.25
N VAL A 111 -29.89 15.22 9.53
CA VAL A 111 -30.33 15.78 10.82
C VAL A 111 -30.14 14.80 11.99
N GLY A 112 -30.35 13.50 11.75
CA GLY A 112 -30.16 12.47 12.78
C GLY A 112 -28.70 12.33 13.23
N ARG A 113 -27.78 12.20 12.27
CA ARG A 113 -26.33 12.14 12.52
C ARG A 113 -25.82 13.42 13.17
N ARG A 114 -26.34 14.57 12.72
CA ARG A 114 -26.09 15.87 13.34
C ARG A 114 -26.43 15.89 14.84
N ALA A 115 -27.63 15.47 15.20
CA ALA A 115 -28.07 15.45 16.60
C ALA A 115 -27.24 14.48 17.45
N SER A 116 -26.82 13.35 16.88
CA SER A 116 -25.91 12.39 17.53
C SER A 116 -24.55 13.03 17.83
N MET A 117 -23.91 13.64 16.82
CA MET A 117 -22.62 14.33 16.96
C MET A 117 -22.67 15.48 17.96
N GLU A 118 -23.72 16.33 17.90
CA GLU A 118 -23.91 17.42 18.86
C GLU A 118 -24.06 16.91 20.29
N THR A 119 -24.78 15.80 20.50
CA THR A 119 -24.96 15.19 21.83
C THR A 119 -23.64 14.62 22.37
N MET A 120 -22.92 13.87 21.53
CA MET A 120 -21.62 13.29 21.87
C MET A 120 -20.60 14.38 22.22
N LEU A 121 -20.43 15.38 21.35
CA LEU A 121 -19.42 16.43 21.51
C LEU A 121 -19.78 17.42 22.63
N LYS A 122 -21.07 17.66 22.89
CA LYS A 122 -21.50 18.43 24.07
C LYS A 122 -21.18 17.70 25.37
N SER A 123 -21.38 16.38 25.39
CA SER A 123 -21.02 15.54 26.54
C SER A 123 -19.50 15.52 26.75
N ALA A 124 -18.73 15.44 25.67
CA ALA A 124 -17.28 15.56 25.69
C ALA A 124 -16.81 16.92 26.25
N ALA A 125 -17.34 18.03 25.75
CA ALA A 125 -16.98 19.38 26.23
C ALA A 125 -17.33 19.62 27.70
N ALA A 126 -18.40 18.97 28.20
CA ALA A 126 -18.75 19.03 29.62
C ALA A 126 -17.72 18.32 30.51
N SER A 127 -17.14 17.21 30.04
CA SER A 127 -16.11 16.44 30.75
C SER A 127 -14.70 17.00 30.54
N PHE A 128 -14.44 17.62 29.39
CA PHE A 128 -13.14 18.15 28.97
C PHE A 128 -13.32 19.59 28.49
N PRO A 129 -13.25 20.59 29.40
CA PRO A 129 -13.52 22.00 29.06
C PRO A 129 -12.58 22.62 28.02
N THR A 130 -11.45 21.97 27.74
CA THR A 130 -10.49 22.36 26.70
C THR A 130 -10.89 21.88 25.31
N VAL A 131 -11.88 21.00 25.19
CA VAL A 131 -12.43 20.54 23.91
C VAL A 131 -13.45 21.54 23.40
N ARG A 132 -13.21 22.05 22.20
CA ARG A 132 -14.16 22.89 21.45
C ARG A 132 -14.59 22.15 20.21
N SER A 133 -15.85 22.28 19.81
CA SER A 133 -16.32 21.67 18.59
C SER A 133 -17.09 22.64 17.70
N THR A 134 -16.88 22.51 16.40
CA THR A 134 -17.50 23.34 15.36
C THR A 134 -18.03 22.43 14.26
N ARG A 135 -19.33 22.56 13.97
CA ARG A 135 -19.95 21.89 12.81
C ARG A 135 -19.54 22.62 11.53
N VAL A 136 -19.13 21.86 10.53
CA VAL A 136 -18.88 22.34 9.17
C VAL A 136 -19.94 21.70 8.26
N PRO A 137 -20.79 22.49 7.57
CA PRO A 137 -21.74 21.92 6.61
C PRO A 137 -21.00 21.16 5.52
N GLY A 138 -21.39 19.90 5.30
CA GLY A 138 -20.90 19.12 4.17
C GLY A 138 -21.41 19.70 2.85
N ILE A 139 -20.61 19.52 1.80
CA ILE A 139 -20.93 19.89 0.43
C ILE A 139 -21.48 18.64 -0.26
N ASP A 140 -22.64 18.76 -0.91
CA ASP A 140 -23.25 17.69 -1.70
C ASP A 140 -22.91 17.81 -3.20
N ALA A 141 -23.37 16.85 -4.00
CA ALA A 141 -23.14 16.83 -5.43
C ALA A 141 -23.83 17.99 -6.20
N GLU A 142 -24.94 18.53 -5.69
CA GLU A 142 -25.61 19.68 -6.30
C GLU A 142 -24.79 20.95 -6.10
N ALA A 143 -24.30 21.18 -4.89
CA ALA A 143 -23.39 22.28 -4.57
C ALA A 143 -22.10 22.21 -5.40
N VAL A 144 -21.52 21.02 -5.61
CA VAL A 144 -20.36 20.84 -6.49
C VAL A 144 -20.66 21.31 -7.91
N ARG A 145 -21.79 20.88 -8.49
CA ARG A 145 -22.18 21.30 -9.86
C ARG A 145 -22.31 22.81 -9.96
N ASP A 146 -22.91 23.44 -8.97
CA ASP A 146 -23.03 24.90 -8.93
C ASP A 146 -21.68 25.59 -8.77
N MET A 147 -20.79 25.09 -7.91
CA MET A 147 -19.44 25.63 -7.74
C MET A 147 -18.62 25.56 -9.03
N LEU A 148 -18.69 24.42 -9.75
CA LEU A 148 -18.03 24.26 -11.05
C LEU A 148 -18.64 25.20 -12.11
N ARG A 149 -19.97 25.27 -12.18
CA ARG A 149 -20.69 26.14 -13.13
C ARG A 149 -20.40 27.62 -12.91
N LEU A 150 -20.26 28.04 -11.66
CA LEU A 150 -19.97 29.42 -11.27
C LEU A 150 -18.47 29.75 -11.29
N GLY A 151 -17.59 28.79 -11.60
CA GLY A 151 -16.14 29.00 -11.58
C GLY A 151 -15.56 29.23 -10.17
N ARG A 152 -16.26 28.77 -9.13
CA ARG A 152 -15.76 28.79 -7.74
C ARG A 152 -14.77 27.65 -7.48
N VAL A 153 -14.84 26.60 -8.29
CA VAL A 153 -13.84 25.52 -8.34
C VAL A 153 -13.22 25.53 -9.73
N GLU A 154 -11.92 25.71 -9.78
CA GLU A 154 -11.12 25.67 -10.99
C GLU A 154 -10.37 24.34 -11.07
N LEU A 155 -10.36 23.73 -12.25
CA LEU A 155 -9.70 22.46 -12.51
C LEU A 155 -8.55 22.70 -13.48
N LYS A 156 -7.39 22.09 -13.22
CA LYS A 156 -6.30 22.04 -14.19
C LYS A 156 -6.76 21.41 -15.51
N GLU A 157 -6.16 21.84 -16.61
CA GLU A 157 -6.40 21.25 -17.93
C GLU A 157 -6.21 19.72 -17.91
N GLY A 158 -7.22 19.00 -18.40
CA GLY A 158 -7.25 17.53 -18.41
C GLY A 158 -7.85 16.89 -17.16
N LEU A 159 -8.23 17.68 -16.15
CA LEU A 159 -9.05 17.27 -15.02
C LEU A 159 -10.53 17.63 -15.26
N ALA A 160 -11.44 16.70 -15.01
CA ALA A 160 -12.86 16.89 -15.28
C ALA A 160 -13.77 16.22 -14.24
N ALA A 161 -14.99 16.74 -14.11
CA ALA A 161 -16.07 16.01 -13.44
C ALA A 161 -16.59 14.91 -14.38
N ALA A 162 -16.77 13.70 -13.84
CA ALA A 162 -17.36 12.58 -14.55
C ALA A 162 -18.82 12.89 -14.90
N PRO A 163 -19.33 12.44 -16.06
CA PRO A 163 -20.73 12.63 -16.42
C PRO A 163 -21.68 12.06 -15.35
N PRO A 164 -22.78 12.76 -14.99
CA PRO A 164 -23.78 12.22 -14.08
C PRO A 164 -24.32 10.88 -14.58
N GLY A 165 -24.36 9.87 -13.70
CA GLY A 165 -24.85 8.54 -14.03
C GLY A 165 -23.89 7.67 -14.85
N ALA A 166 -22.59 7.98 -14.87
CA ALA A 166 -21.60 7.05 -15.42
C ALA A 166 -21.68 5.69 -14.71
N GLU A 167 -21.99 4.63 -15.48
CA GLU A 167 -22.06 3.25 -14.97
C GLU A 167 -20.68 2.57 -14.84
N GLU A 168 -19.63 3.27 -15.27
CA GLU A 168 -18.27 2.76 -15.23
C GLU A 168 -17.73 2.73 -13.80
N GLU A 169 -16.84 1.78 -13.51
CA GLU A 169 -16.18 1.73 -12.20
C GLU A 169 -15.45 3.06 -11.93
N THR A 170 -15.70 3.66 -10.76
CA THR A 170 -15.06 4.91 -10.31
C THR A 170 -13.55 4.90 -10.49
N ARG A 171 -12.93 3.72 -10.33
CA ARG A 171 -11.50 3.52 -10.55
C ARG A 171 -11.05 3.82 -11.98
N GLU A 172 -11.81 3.41 -12.99
CA GLU A 172 -11.46 3.63 -14.39
C GLU A 172 -11.68 5.10 -14.80
N LEU A 173 -12.71 5.75 -14.25
CA LEU A 173 -12.89 7.20 -14.35
C LEU A 173 -11.70 7.96 -13.74
N ASN A 174 -11.27 7.58 -12.52
CA ASN A 174 -10.09 8.14 -11.86
C ASN A 174 -8.80 7.89 -12.65
N LEU A 175 -8.72 6.85 -13.48
CA LEU A 175 -7.60 6.62 -14.41
C LEU A 175 -7.68 7.47 -15.68
N ARG A 176 -8.74 8.27 -15.87
CA ARG A 176 -8.91 9.22 -16.96
C ARG A 176 -8.99 10.68 -16.53
N ASN A 177 -8.79 10.97 -15.24
CA ASN A 177 -8.89 12.29 -14.60
C ASN A 177 -10.35 12.78 -14.61
N GLU A 178 -11.27 11.83 -14.64
CA GLU A 178 -12.70 12.06 -14.52
C GLU A 178 -13.08 11.65 -13.10
N TYR A 179 -13.56 12.60 -12.30
CA TYR A 179 -13.91 12.34 -10.89
C TYR A 179 -15.39 12.60 -10.67
N THR A 180 -16.05 11.74 -9.91
CA THR A 180 -17.49 11.89 -9.64
C THR A 180 -17.74 13.13 -8.79
N GLU A 181 -18.95 13.67 -8.89
CA GLU A 181 -19.40 14.79 -8.05
C GLU A 181 -19.29 14.44 -6.55
N GLY A 182 -19.49 13.17 -6.18
CA GLY A 182 -19.30 12.69 -4.81
C GLY A 182 -17.85 12.78 -4.33
N GLN A 183 -16.87 12.51 -5.19
CA GLN A 183 -15.45 12.66 -4.84
C GLN A 183 -15.07 14.13 -4.63
N PHE A 184 -15.56 15.03 -5.51
CA PHE A 184 -15.40 16.47 -5.32
C PHE A 184 -16.09 16.97 -4.04
N ALA A 185 -17.32 16.50 -3.78
CA ALA A 185 -18.10 16.85 -2.60
C ALA A 185 -17.36 16.48 -1.32
N CYS A 186 -16.81 15.27 -1.25
CA CYS A 186 -15.98 14.81 -0.15
C CYS A 186 -14.73 15.71 0.02
N ALA A 187 -13.92 15.88 -1.01
CA ALA A 187 -12.70 16.68 -0.94
C ALA A 187 -12.96 18.14 -0.53
N LEU A 188 -13.95 18.79 -1.14
CA LEU A 188 -14.31 20.18 -0.83
C LEU A 188 -14.88 20.33 0.60
N SER A 189 -15.60 19.33 1.11
CA SER A 189 -16.09 19.34 2.49
C SER A 189 -14.93 19.35 3.48
N HIS A 190 -13.92 18.50 3.27
CA HIS A 190 -12.73 18.47 4.12
C HIS A 190 -11.87 19.73 3.97
N LEU A 191 -11.67 20.23 2.75
CA LEU A 191 -10.96 21.49 2.52
C LEU A 191 -11.65 22.67 3.22
N THR A 192 -12.98 22.70 3.22
CA THR A 192 -13.77 23.71 3.93
C THR A 192 -13.58 23.60 5.44
N ALA A 193 -13.53 22.38 5.99
CA ALA A 193 -13.27 22.16 7.42
C ALA A 193 -11.85 22.60 7.83
N ILE A 194 -10.85 22.26 7.02
CA ILE A 194 -9.45 22.68 7.22
C ILE A 194 -9.32 24.20 7.13
N LYS A 195 -9.96 24.82 6.13
CA LYS A 195 -9.99 26.28 6.01
C LYS A 195 -10.67 26.92 7.21
N ARG A 196 -11.76 26.34 7.70
CA ARG A 196 -12.42 26.84 8.90
C ARG A 196 -11.49 26.78 10.12
N ALA A 197 -10.75 25.68 10.29
CA ALA A 197 -9.74 25.55 11.35
C ALA A 197 -8.61 26.59 11.23
N TYR A 198 -8.17 26.88 10.00
CA TYR A 198 -7.20 27.93 9.73
C TYR A 198 -7.71 29.31 10.14
N ASP A 199 -8.93 29.65 9.70
CA ASP A 199 -9.59 30.94 9.93
C ASP A 199 -9.91 31.17 11.42
N ASP A 200 -10.19 30.10 12.17
CA ASP A 200 -10.36 30.11 13.64
C ASP A 200 -9.02 30.18 14.41
N ASN A 201 -7.89 30.21 13.69
CA ASN A 201 -6.54 30.22 14.23
C ASN A 201 -6.22 29.01 15.13
N SER A 202 -6.71 27.83 14.74
CA SER A 202 -6.36 26.57 15.41
C SER A 202 -4.92 26.16 15.07
N GLU A 203 -4.14 25.88 16.11
CA GLU A 203 -2.78 25.31 15.98
C GLU A 203 -2.83 23.79 15.73
N LEU A 204 -3.90 23.16 16.19
CA LEU A 204 -4.17 21.74 16.07
C LEU A 204 -5.68 21.54 15.93
N ALA A 205 -6.09 20.78 14.91
CA ALA A 205 -7.48 20.46 14.65
C ALA A 205 -7.67 18.95 14.50
N LEU A 206 -8.73 18.41 15.11
CA LEU A 206 -9.25 17.07 14.83
C LEU A 206 -10.43 17.22 13.85
N ILE A 207 -10.27 16.70 12.64
CA ILE A 207 -11.32 16.70 11.61
C ILE A 207 -12.03 15.35 11.64
N LEU A 208 -13.38 15.37 11.69
CA LEU A 208 -14.23 14.19 11.78
C LEU A 208 -15.33 14.19 10.71
N GLU A 209 -15.68 13.01 10.20
CA GLU A 209 -16.97 12.76 9.55
C GLU A 209 -18.06 12.46 10.61
N ASP A 210 -19.34 12.48 10.23
CA ASP A 210 -20.49 12.33 11.12
C ASP A 210 -20.93 10.87 11.38
N ASP A 211 -20.12 9.88 10.99
CA ASP A 211 -20.22 8.44 11.33
C ASP A 211 -19.09 8.00 12.27
N VAL A 212 -18.39 8.96 12.89
CA VAL A 212 -17.34 8.67 13.85
C VAL A 212 -17.85 8.87 15.28
N SER A 213 -17.52 7.91 16.14
CA SER A 213 -17.69 8.01 17.58
C SER A 213 -16.35 8.34 18.25
N VAL A 214 -16.39 9.35 19.12
CA VAL A 214 -15.27 9.85 19.91
C VAL A 214 -15.54 9.54 21.39
N PRO A 215 -15.09 8.38 21.90
CA PRO A 215 -15.32 8.03 23.29
C PRO A 215 -14.52 8.94 24.23
N ALA A 216 -15.01 9.10 25.46
CA ALA A 216 -14.32 9.90 26.48
C ALA A 216 -12.89 9.41 26.74
N SER A 217 -12.66 8.09 26.68
CA SER A 217 -11.32 7.50 26.84
C SER A 217 -10.31 7.98 25.80
N PHE A 218 -10.75 8.25 24.56
CA PHE A 218 -9.88 8.88 23.56
C PHE A 218 -9.49 10.29 23.99
N LEU A 219 -10.44 11.10 24.46
CA LEU A 219 -10.18 12.46 24.90
C LEU A 219 -9.26 12.53 26.13
N GLU A 220 -9.21 11.48 26.95
CA GLU A 220 -8.26 11.35 28.06
C GLU A 220 -6.83 11.02 27.61
N THR A 221 -6.66 10.42 26.43
CA THR A 221 -5.40 9.76 26.03
C THR A 221 -4.84 10.21 24.68
N TRP A 222 -5.56 11.02 23.89
CA TRP A 222 -5.15 11.41 22.54
C TRP A 222 -3.79 12.11 22.51
N GLU A 223 -3.48 12.96 23.51
CA GLU A 223 -2.18 13.65 23.59
C GLU A 223 -1.03 12.64 23.69
N TRP A 224 -1.25 11.56 24.45
CA TRP A 224 -0.28 10.49 24.60
C TRP A 224 -0.09 9.73 23.29
N TYR A 225 -1.19 9.39 22.60
CA TYR A 225 -1.12 8.74 21.28
C TYR A 225 -0.43 9.61 20.22
N ALA A 226 -0.77 10.90 20.15
CA ALA A 226 -0.14 11.85 19.24
C ALA A 226 1.36 12.06 19.55
N ALA A 227 1.74 12.02 20.84
CA ALA A 227 3.15 12.12 21.26
C ALA A 227 3.98 10.89 20.87
N MET A 228 3.35 9.74 20.57
CA MET A 228 4.04 8.56 20.03
C MET A 228 4.24 8.62 18.52
N ALA A 229 3.63 9.56 17.80
CA ALA A 229 3.86 9.73 16.38
C ALA A 229 5.25 10.33 16.11
N PRO A 230 5.83 10.11 14.92
CA PRO A 230 7.09 10.74 14.56
C PRO A 230 7.02 12.27 14.69
N PRO A 231 8.02 12.94 15.29
CA PRO A 231 7.91 14.32 15.75
C PRO A 231 7.72 15.36 14.66
N ASP A 232 7.88 14.98 13.39
CA ASP A 232 7.71 15.83 12.22
C ASP A 232 6.33 15.68 11.55
N TRP A 233 5.39 14.97 12.18
CA TRP A 233 4.04 14.79 11.63
C TRP A 233 3.35 16.13 11.35
N THR A 234 2.61 16.18 10.25
CA THR A 234 1.69 17.27 9.88
C THR A 234 0.23 16.81 9.93
N VAL A 235 -0.01 15.53 9.62
CA VAL A 235 -1.31 14.87 9.74
C VAL A 235 -1.16 13.51 10.44
N LEU A 236 -2.11 13.20 11.30
CA LEU A 236 -2.30 11.88 11.91
C LEU A 236 -3.66 11.33 11.50
N GLN A 237 -3.68 10.36 10.58
CA GLN A 237 -4.88 9.63 10.20
C GLN A 237 -5.18 8.56 11.26
N TRP A 238 -6.25 8.76 12.03
CA TRP A 238 -6.61 7.88 13.16
C TRP A 238 -7.29 6.58 12.73
N TYR A 239 -7.76 6.52 11.50
CA TYR A 239 -8.53 5.40 11.00
C TYR A 239 -8.34 5.22 9.49
N THR A 240 -8.17 3.97 9.06
CA THR A 240 -8.14 3.56 7.65
C THR A 240 -9.19 2.48 7.43
N ASN A 241 -9.93 2.57 6.33
CA ASN A 241 -10.94 1.56 5.98
C ASN A 241 -10.42 0.50 4.98
N ASN A 242 -9.13 0.54 4.62
CA ASN A 242 -8.55 -0.48 3.74
C ASN A 242 -8.32 -1.79 4.51
N PRO A 243 -9.04 -2.88 4.20
CA PRO A 243 -8.93 -4.15 4.93
C PRO A 243 -7.54 -4.78 4.84
N VAL A 244 -6.82 -4.60 3.73
CA VAL A 244 -5.46 -5.16 3.55
C VAL A 244 -4.48 -4.50 4.53
N VAL A 245 -4.58 -3.18 4.68
CA VAL A 245 -3.73 -2.38 5.60
C VAL A 245 -4.12 -2.67 7.04
N VAL A 246 -5.42 -2.71 7.34
CA VAL A 246 -5.96 -3.08 8.66
C VAL A 246 -5.46 -4.46 9.07
N ASN A 247 -5.55 -5.45 8.18
CA ASN A 247 -5.13 -6.82 8.46
C ASN A 247 -3.63 -6.90 8.75
N ALA A 248 -2.80 -6.26 7.92
CA ALA A 248 -1.36 -6.18 8.17
C ALA A 248 -1.05 -5.50 9.51
N SER A 249 -1.82 -4.47 9.87
CA SER A 249 -1.59 -3.69 11.09
C SER A 249 -1.86 -4.46 12.39
N PHE A 250 -2.60 -5.58 12.36
CA PHE A 250 -2.71 -6.48 13.52
C PHE A 250 -1.35 -7.08 13.93
N HIS A 251 -0.41 -7.16 13.00
CA HIS A 251 0.94 -7.66 13.24
C HIS A 251 1.91 -6.54 13.59
N TYR A 252 1.46 -5.29 13.63
CA TYR A 252 2.30 -4.15 14.01
C TYR A 252 2.21 -3.89 15.51
N GLN A 253 3.39 -3.69 16.11
CA GLN A 253 3.53 -3.18 17.47
C GLN A 253 3.68 -1.65 17.47
N ASP A 254 4.06 -1.09 16.32
CA ASP A 254 4.28 0.32 16.09
C ASP A 254 2.93 1.06 16.06
N PRO A 255 2.73 2.16 16.81
CA PRO A 255 1.46 2.89 16.85
C PRO A 255 1.13 3.62 15.56
N TRP A 256 2.16 4.04 14.82
CA TRP A 256 2.06 4.89 13.65
C TRP A 256 2.95 4.34 12.54
N ILE A 257 2.40 4.31 11.33
CA ILE A 257 3.14 4.02 10.10
C ILE A 257 3.01 5.19 9.12
N SER A 258 3.97 5.38 8.22
CA SER A 258 3.85 6.37 7.14
C SER A 258 2.58 6.11 6.35
N TRP A 259 1.83 7.16 6.06
CA TRP A 259 0.66 7.06 5.20
C TRP A 259 1.09 6.74 3.77
N MET A 260 0.33 5.86 3.13
CA MET A 260 0.47 5.54 1.70
C MET A 260 -0.89 5.70 1.05
N PRO A 261 -0.98 5.96 -0.27
CA PRO A 261 -2.27 6.09 -0.98
C PRO A 261 -3.21 4.87 -0.86
N GLY A 262 -2.71 3.71 -0.42
CA GLY A 262 -3.55 2.58 -0.06
C GLY A 262 -4.27 2.70 1.30
N HIS A 263 -3.94 3.68 2.14
CA HIS A 263 -4.49 3.86 3.49
C HIS A 263 -5.72 4.76 3.40
N TRP A 264 -6.80 4.19 2.88
CA TRP A 264 -7.98 4.93 2.49
C TRP A 264 -8.77 5.51 3.67
N GLY A 265 -9.38 6.67 3.44
CA GLY A 265 -10.38 7.27 4.32
C GLY A 265 -9.98 8.57 5.01
N THR A 266 -10.99 9.43 5.20
CA THR A 266 -10.90 10.75 5.83
C THR A 266 -11.78 10.87 7.07
N GLN A 267 -12.28 9.74 7.59
CA GLN A 267 -13.27 9.71 8.67
C GLN A 267 -12.80 10.44 9.92
N ALA A 268 -11.53 10.25 10.30
CA ALA A 268 -10.94 10.94 11.43
C ALA A 268 -9.44 11.15 11.24
N TYR A 269 -9.02 12.41 11.30
CA TYR A 269 -7.59 12.77 11.27
C TYR A 269 -7.32 14.04 12.09
N MET A 270 -6.15 14.11 12.70
CA MET A 270 -5.63 15.35 13.26
C MET A 270 -4.70 16.03 12.26
N VAL A 271 -4.75 17.35 12.20
CA VAL A 271 -3.87 18.17 11.37
C VAL A 271 -3.35 19.35 12.20
N ASN A 272 -2.04 19.56 12.17
CA ASN A 272 -1.43 20.71 12.85
C ASN A 272 -1.37 21.92 11.91
N ARG A 273 -1.02 23.09 12.46
CA ARG A 273 -0.94 24.34 11.73
C ARG A 273 -0.13 24.25 10.44
N GLU A 274 1.03 23.60 10.48
CA GLU A 274 1.87 23.42 9.30
C GLU A 274 1.15 22.59 8.23
N GLY A 275 0.50 21.49 8.61
CA GLY A 275 -0.31 20.66 7.72
C GLY A 275 -1.46 21.45 7.10
N ILE A 276 -2.20 22.22 7.91
CA ILE A 276 -3.29 23.11 7.44
C ILE A 276 -2.76 24.07 6.36
N GLU A 277 -1.66 24.76 6.64
CA GLU A 277 -1.08 25.74 5.72
C GLU A 277 -0.57 25.12 4.41
N ARG A 278 0.03 23.92 4.47
CA ARG A 278 0.50 23.19 3.29
C ARG A 278 -0.66 22.76 2.40
N ILE A 279 -1.69 22.16 2.99
CA ILE A 279 -2.88 21.70 2.27
C ILE A 279 -3.54 22.89 1.56
N LEU A 280 -3.84 23.97 2.31
CA LEU A 280 -4.54 25.13 1.73
C LEU A 280 -3.72 25.79 0.62
N ARG A 281 -2.40 25.92 0.78
CA ARG A 281 -1.52 26.45 -0.27
C ARG A 281 -1.55 25.59 -1.53
N GLY A 282 -1.62 24.27 -1.39
CA GLY A 282 -1.67 23.34 -2.52
C GLY A 282 -2.96 23.42 -3.35
N VAL A 283 -4.04 23.96 -2.79
CA VAL A 283 -5.35 24.08 -3.45
C VAL A 283 -5.83 25.51 -3.65
N GLN A 284 -4.98 26.50 -3.40
CA GLN A 284 -5.32 27.91 -3.54
C GLN A 284 -5.23 28.34 -5.00
N SER A 285 -6.23 29.07 -5.50
CA SER A 285 -6.18 29.71 -6.82
C SER A 285 -5.49 31.07 -6.72
N ASP A 286 -4.72 31.45 -7.76
CA ASP A 286 -4.26 32.83 -7.96
C ASP A 286 -5.39 33.74 -8.51
N ALA A 287 -6.52 33.16 -8.89
CA ALA A 287 -7.68 33.84 -9.49
C ALA A 287 -8.83 34.03 -8.49
N SER A 288 -10.01 34.41 -8.99
CA SER A 288 -11.23 34.61 -8.19
C SER A 288 -11.93 33.32 -7.73
N ALA A 289 -11.37 32.14 -8.05
CA ALA A 289 -11.93 30.86 -7.61
C ALA A 289 -11.64 30.63 -6.13
N ASP A 290 -12.55 29.93 -5.44
CA ASP A 290 -12.36 29.58 -4.03
C ASP A 290 -11.33 28.45 -3.89
N TRP A 291 -11.31 27.52 -4.86
CA TRP A 291 -10.46 26.34 -4.87
C TRP A 291 -9.88 26.08 -6.26
N TYR A 292 -8.62 25.67 -6.31
CA TYR A 292 -7.94 25.23 -7.52
C TYR A 292 -7.36 23.82 -7.33
N PHE A 293 -7.76 22.89 -8.19
CA PHE A 293 -7.19 21.55 -8.23
C PHE A 293 -6.08 21.51 -9.29
N GLY A 294 -4.89 21.96 -8.88
CA GLY A 294 -3.68 22.01 -9.71
C GLY A 294 -2.98 20.67 -9.87
N ASP A 295 -3.18 19.76 -8.92
CA ASP A 295 -2.73 18.38 -9.03
C ASP A 295 -3.81 17.54 -9.72
N ASP A 296 -3.39 16.50 -10.43
CA ASP A 296 -4.29 15.54 -11.09
C ASP A 296 -4.95 14.62 -10.02
N MET A 297 -5.51 15.18 -8.94
CA MET A 297 -5.89 14.48 -7.72
C MET A 297 -7.08 15.17 -7.04
N VAL A 298 -8.19 14.44 -6.90
CA VAL A 298 -9.44 14.93 -6.26
C VAL A 298 -9.89 14.01 -5.12
N ILE A 299 -9.36 12.79 -5.01
CA ILE A 299 -9.73 11.87 -3.92
C ILE A 299 -9.24 12.48 -2.60
N ALA A 300 -10.15 12.64 -1.63
CA ALA A 300 -9.91 13.48 -0.46
C ALA A 300 -8.69 13.04 0.37
N ASP A 301 -8.58 11.75 0.70
CA ASP A 301 -7.42 11.21 1.42
C ASP A 301 -6.12 11.41 0.63
N GLU A 302 -6.08 11.04 -0.65
CA GLU A 302 -4.90 11.24 -1.50
C GLU A 302 -4.50 12.73 -1.55
N LEU A 303 -5.47 13.62 -1.77
CA LEU A 303 -5.25 15.06 -1.89
C LEU A 303 -4.67 15.65 -0.61
N LEU A 304 -5.37 15.43 0.50
CA LEU A 304 -5.04 16.09 1.77
C LEU A 304 -3.73 15.55 2.33
N TYR A 305 -3.55 14.23 2.33
CA TYR A 305 -2.42 13.60 2.99
C TYR A 305 -1.13 13.70 2.19
N ALA A 306 -1.20 13.72 0.85
CA ALA A 306 -0.04 13.99 0.01
C ALA A 306 0.39 15.47 0.09
N LEU A 307 -0.54 16.42 0.07
CA LEU A 307 -0.21 17.84 0.20
C LEU A 307 0.34 18.22 1.58
N ALA A 308 -0.15 17.59 2.66
CA ALA A 308 0.43 17.76 3.98
C ALA A 308 1.90 17.27 4.03
N GLY A 309 2.20 16.21 3.29
CA GLY A 309 3.52 15.59 3.19
C GLY A 309 3.77 14.57 4.30
N ARG A 310 3.92 15.03 5.55
CA ARG A 310 4.33 14.17 6.69
C ARG A 310 3.11 13.58 7.39
N THR A 311 2.45 12.65 6.70
CA THR A 311 1.22 12.01 7.18
C THR A 311 1.51 10.62 7.73
N TYR A 312 0.94 10.30 8.89
CA TYR A 312 1.06 8.99 9.52
C TYR A 312 -0.32 8.38 9.78
N THR A 313 -0.46 7.08 9.56
CA THR A 313 -1.66 6.30 9.80
C THR A 313 -1.51 5.51 11.09
N ALA A 314 -2.53 5.55 11.95
CA ALA A 314 -2.59 4.72 13.13
C ALA A 314 -2.74 3.24 12.73
N THR A 315 -1.95 2.36 13.33
CA THR A 315 -2.01 0.90 13.08
C THR A 315 -3.18 0.23 13.79
N ARG A 316 -3.80 0.94 14.73
CA ARG A 316 -5.02 0.55 15.44
C ARG A 316 -5.93 1.76 15.50
N THR A 317 -7.17 1.57 15.93
CA THR A 317 -8.10 2.70 15.99
C THR A 317 -7.77 3.71 17.10
N LEU A 318 -6.84 3.37 18.01
CA LEU A 318 -6.31 4.22 19.10
C LEU A 318 -7.41 5.00 19.85
N GLY A 319 -8.57 4.36 20.04
CA GLY A 319 -9.72 4.93 20.73
C GLY A 319 -10.82 5.53 19.83
N ILE A 320 -10.54 5.93 18.58
CA ILE A 320 -11.61 6.37 17.67
C ILE A 320 -12.42 5.15 17.18
N GLN A 321 -13.73 5.32 17.01
CA GLN A 321 -14.62 4.26 16.54
C GLN A 321 -15.39 4.72 15.32
N HIS A 322 -15.56 3.82 14.35
CA HIS A 322 -16.46 4.01 13.21
C HIS A 322 -17.79 3.33 13.54
N ASP A 323 -18.89 4.06 13.37
CA ASP A 323 -20.24 3.58 13.67
C ASP A 323 -20.82 2.84 12.46
N TYR A 324 -20.58 1.52 12.39
CA TYR A 324 -21.04 0.67 11.29
C TYR A 324 -22.55 0.39 11.29
N ASP A 325 -23.25 0.71 12.39
CA ASP A 325 -24.70 0.51 12.46
C ASP A 325 -25.45 1.65 11.72
N VAL A 326 -24.73 2.66 11.27
CA VAL A 326 -25.21 3.71 10.37
C VAL A 326 -24.77 3.34 8.96
N ASP A 327 -25.73 2.97 8.09
CA ASP A 327 -25.45 2.80 6.66
C ASP A 327 -24.68 4.02 6.15
N SER A 328 -23.50 3.79 5.58
CA SER A 328 -22.78 4.87 4.89
C SER A 328 -23.73 5.46 3.86
N THR A 329 -23.88 6.79 3.86
CA THR A 329 -24.71 7.49 2.88
C THR A 329 -24.23 7.27 1.44
N VAL A 330 -23.08 6.61 1.23
CA VAL A 330 -22.42 6.46 -0.07
C VAL A 330 -22.14 5.01 -0.50
N GLU A 331 -22.04 3.99 0.37
CA GLU A 331 -21.72 2.60 -0.07
C GLU A 331 -22.31 1.47 0.83
N SER A 332 -22.64 0.31 0.24
CA SER A 332 -23.28 -0.85 0.90
C SER A 332 -22.30 -1.80 1.60
N ALA A 333 -22.57 -2.16 2.87
CA ALA A 333 -21.75 -3.05 3.72
C ALA A 333 -22.11 -4.55 3.57
N ASP A 334 -21.14 -5.49 3.58
CA ASP A 334 -21.49 -6.90 3.88
C ASP A 334 -20.39 -7.88 4.42
N VAL A 335 -19.09 -7.56 4.53
CA VAL A 335 -18.12 -8.53 5.13
C VAL A 335 -17.07 -7.90 6.05
N ASN A 336 -16.75 -6.62 5.85
CA ASN A 336 -15.68 -5.94 6.59
C ASN A 336 -16.03 -5.66 8.08
N ASN A 337 -17.31 -5.62 8.46
CA ASN A 337 -17.73 -5.17 9.80
C ASN A 337 -17.21 -6.07 10.95
N LYS A 338 -16.98 -7.37 10.72
CA LYS A 338 -16.49 -8.28 11.77
C LYS A 338 -15.02 -8.07 12.14
N ILE A 339 -14.18 -7.79 11.15
CA ILE A 339 -12.75 -7.58 11.37
C ILE A 339 -12.53 -6.24 12.06
N THR A 340 -13.28 -5.20 11.68
CA THR A 340 -13.10 -3.91 12.33
C THR A 340 -13.66 -3.84 13.75
N ALA A 341 -14.72 -4.60 14.06
CA ALA A 341 -15.16 -4.76 15.44
C ALA A 341 -14.07 -5.38 16.35
N LEU A 342 -13.24 -6.28 15.81
CA LEU A 342 -12.08 -6.84 16.51
C LEU A 342 -10.97 -5.80 16.77
N LEU A 343 -10.71 -4.89 15.82
CA LEU A 343 -9.76 -3.78 16.02
C LEU A 343 -10.18 -2.91 17.20
N GLN A 344 -11.46 -2.51 17.25
CA GLN A 344 -11.99 -1.63 18.29
C GLN A 344 -11.89 -2.24 19.70
N ALA A 345 -11.99 -3.57 19.82
CA ALA A 345 -11.88 -4.29 21.09
C ALA A 345 -10.43 -4.46 21.59
N SER A 346 -9.42 -4.37 20.71
CA SER A 346 -8.00 -4.61 21.06
C SER A 346 -7.27 -3.40 21.66
N ASN A 347 -7.98 -2.31 21.93
CA ASN A 347 -7.44 -1.01 22.38
C ASN A 347 -6.75 -0.99 23.75
N VAL A 348 -6.64 -2.12 24.46
CA VAL A 348 -6.36 -2.13 25.91
C VAL A 348 -4.88 -2.32 26.26
N ASP A 349 -3.99 -2.63 25.32
CA ASP A 349 -2.57 -2.83 25.67
C ASP A 349 -1.65 -2.50 24.48
N MET A 350 -1.73 -1.26 23.99
CA MET A 350 -0.59 -0.70 23.24
C MET A 350 0.57 -0.61 24.23
N ALA A 351 1.31 -1.71 24.35
CA ALA A 351 2.41 -1.88 25.27
C ALA A 351 3.31 -0.65 25.18
N ARG A 352 3.70 -0.13 26.35
CA ARG A 352 4.74 0.90 26.43
C ARG A 352 5.87 0.52 25.48
N ILE A 353 6.29 1.49 24.67
CA ILE A 353 7.49 1.37 23.84
C ILE A 353 8.57 0.75 24.72
N THR A 354 8.91 -0.51 24.44
CA THR A 354 9.90 -1.25 25.20
C THR A 354 11.18 -1.16 24.39
N PRO A 355 12.17 -0.39 24.86
CA PRO A 355 13.41 -0.25 24.13
C PRO A 355 14.06 -1.62 23.93
N ARG A 356 14.48 -1.86 22.70
CA ARG A 356 15.27 -3.00 22.27
C ARG A 356 16.69 -2.87 22.80
N LYS A 357 17.33 -4.01 23.06
CA LYS A 357 18.70 -4.05 23.59
C LYS A 357 19.74 -4.02 22.48
N GLU A 358 19.33 -4.41 21.28
CA GLU A 358 20.15 -4.50 20.09
C GLU A 358 20.71 -3.12 19.72
N CYS A 359 22.02 -3.05 19.48
CA CYS A 359 22.72 -1.85 19.07
C CYS A 359 22.92 -1.82 17.56
N ILE A 360 22.70 -0.65 16.98
CA ILE A 360 22.60 -0.51 15.52
C ILE A 360 23.53 0.58 15.04
N LEU A 361 24.43 0.23 14.14
CA LEU A 361 25.23 1.19 13.38
C LEU A 361 24.48 1.56 12.11
N VAL A 362 24.02 2.80 12.00
CA VAL A 362 23.33 3.31 10.81
C VAL A 362 24.31 4.01 9.89
N LEU A 363 24.38 3.54 8.64
CA LEU A 363 25.24 4.06 7.58
C LEU A 363 24.37 4.68 6.48
N SER A 364 24.57 5.96 6.21
CA SER A 364 23.81 6.66 5.18
C SER A 364 24.65 7.71 4.43
N ASN A 365 24.31 7.94 3.17
CA ASN A 365 24.94 8.96 2.32
C ASN A 365 23.94 10.04 1.99
N CYS A 366 24.26 11.30 2.28
CA CYS A 366 23.40 12.44 2.01
C CYS A 366 24.13 13.44 1.10
N LEU A 367 23.57 13.69 -0.09
CA LEU A 367 24.06 14.69 -1.04
C LEU A 367 23.17 15.93 -0.99
N ILE A 368 23.74 17.07 -0.59
CA ILE A 368 23.02 18.32 -0.38
C ILE A 368 23.46 19.33 -1.46
N LYS A 369 22.53 19.68 -2.36
CA LYS A 369 22.78 20.59 -3.48
C LYS A 369 22.25 22.00 -3.26
N THR A 370 21.13 22.14 -2.55
CA THR A 370 20.46 23.43 -2.31
C THR A 370 20.23 23.68 -0.83
N GLU A 371 19.94 24.94 -0.46
CA GLU A 371 19.61 25.29 0.92
C GLU A 371 18.24 24.74 1.35
N GLU A 372 17.29 24.60 0.42
CA GLU A 372 16.02 23.93 0.68
C GLU A 372 16.26 22.46 1.04
N GLN A 373 17.01 21.72 0.20
CA GLN A 373 17.42 20.34 0.50
C GLN A 373 18.18 20.23 1.82
N LEU A 374 19.04 21.20 2.14
CA LEU A 374 19.74 21.23 3.41
C LEU A 374 18.77 21.22 4.60
N ASN A 375 17.75 22.08 4.55
CA ASN A 375 16.78 22.17 5.65
C ASN A 375 15.93 20.91 5.74
N ASP A 376 15.43 20.41 4.61
CA ASP A 376 14.59 19.22 4.57
C ASP A 376 15.35 17.96 4.98
N ASP A 377 16.54 17.73 4.40
CA ASP A 377 17.33 16.52 4.69
C ASP A 377 17.81 16.46 6.14
N ILE A 378 18.19 17.59 6.74
CA ILE A 378 18.59 17.62 8.15
C ILE A 378 17.38 17.40 9.07
N ALA A 379 16.22 17.99 8.74
CA ALA A 379 14.99 17.77 9.50
C ALA A 379 14.51 16.32 9.41
N THR A 380 14.54 15.72 8.21
CA THR A 380 14.22 14.32 7.97
C THR A 380 15.17 13.40 8.73
N LEU A 381 16.48 13.63 8.64
CA LEU A 381 17.48 12.86 9.37
C LEU A 381 17.28 12.95 10.88
N GLU A 382 16.98 14.14 11.40
CA GLU A 382 16.67 14.34 12.82
C GLU A 382 15.44 13.52 13.25
N SER A 383 14.37 13.54 12.44
CA SER A 383 13.16 12.74 12.74
C SER A 383 13.47 11.25 12.74
N ASP A 384 14.19 10.76 11.72
CA ASP A 384 14.57 9.34 11.61
C ASP A 384 15.48 8.89 12.76
N MET A 385 16.44 9.72 13.17
CA MET A 385 17.30 9.46 14.33
C MET A 385 16.48 9.34 15.61
N ARG A 386 15.54 10.27 15.84
CA ARG A 386 14.66 10.23 17.02
C ARG A 386 13.79 8.97 16.99
N ALA A 387 13.15 8.68 15.86
CA ALA A 387 12.32 7.49 15.69
C ALA A 387 13.10 6.20 16.00
N LEU A 388 14.32 6.07 15.48
CA LEU A 388 15.15 4.90 15.78
C LEU A 388 15.59 4.85 17.25
N SER A 389 16.01 5.98 17.82
CA SER A 389 16.50 6.03 19.21
C SER A 389 15.44 5.67 20.25
N GLN A 390 14.16 5.89 19.95
CA GLN A 390 13.05 5.44 20.80
C GLN A 390 13.01 3.92 20.94
N TRP A 391 13.29 3.21 19.84
CA TRP A 391 13.30 1.75 19.83
C TRP A 391 14.67 1.16 20.18
N ASN A 392 15.76 1.76 19.71
CA ASN A 392 17.13 1.30 19.89
C ASN A 392 18.01 2.45 20.43
N PRO A 393 18.01 2.70 21.76
CA PRO A 393 18.73 3.82 22.36
C PRO A 393 20.26 3.77 22.17
N CYS A 394 20.83 2.59 21.92
CA CYS A 394 22.25 2.45 21.62
C CYS A 394 22.59 2.53 20.12
N SER A 395 21.64 2.97 19.28
CA SER A 395 21.92 3.22 17.86
C SER A 395 22.90 4.39 17.68
N LYS A 396 23.78 4.27 16.67
CA LYS A 396 24.74 5.32 16.30
C LYS A 396 24.72 5.55 14.81
N TRP A 397 24.73 6.81 14.41
CA TRP A 397 24.62 7.22 13.02
C TRP A 397 25.97 7.70 12.49
N LYS A 398 26.43 7.10 11.38
CA LYS A 398 27.58 7.57 10.60
C LYS A 398 27.06 8.01 9.24
N VAL A 399 26.95 9.33 9.05
CA VAL A 399 26.38 9.91 7.84
C VAL A 399 27.48 10.59 7.03
N ASN A 400 27.65 10.16 5.78
CA ASN A 400 28.51 10.83 4.82
C ASN A 400 27.74 11.93 4.11
N PHE A 401 28.01 13.18 4.51
CA PHE A 401 27.45 14.37 3.90
C PHE A 401 28.37 14.85 2.77
N VAL A 402 27.84 14.85 1.55
CA VAL A 402 28.47 15.47 0.39
C VAL A 402 27.75 16.79 0.12
N VAL A 403 28.40 17.90 0.44
CA VAL A 403 27.76 19.22 0.49
C VAL A 403 28.38 20.15 -0.55
N ARG A 404 27.55 20.91 -1.28
CA ARG A 404 28.06 21.94 -2.17
C ARG A 404 28.83 23.01 -1.40
N THR A 405 29.94 23.47 -1.97
CA THR A 405 30.87 24.39 -1.28
C THR A 405 30.19 25.70 -0.84
N ASN A 406 29.23 26.21 -1.61
CA ASN A 406 28.46 27.41 -1.28
C ASN A 406 27.53 27.24 -0.07
N LEU A 407 27.21 26.01 0.34
CA LEU A 407 26.36 25.71 1.49
C LEU A 407 27.15 25.44 2.77
N LYS A 408 28.49 25.53 2.74
CA LYS A 408 29.35 25.13 3.85
C LYS A 408 28.98 25.78 5.18
N THR A 409 28.76 27.10 5.20
CA THR A 409 28.44 27.84 6.43
C THR A 409 27.06 27.48 6.96
N ALA A 410 26.03 27.51 6.11
CA ALA A 410 24.66 27.14 6.48
C ALA A 410 24.59 25.70 6.99
N PHE A 411 25.28 24.77 6.32
CA PHE A 411 25.36 23.37 6.74
C PHE A 411 26.03 23.22 8.11
N ALA A 412 27.15 23.89 8.36
CA ALA A 412 27.85 23.81 9.65
C ALA A 412 27.01 24.36 10.80
N GLU A 413 26.21 25.40 10.57
CA GLU A 413 25.27 25.94 11.55
C GLU A 413 24.17 24.94 11.90
N LYS A 414 23.53 24.35 10.88
CA LYS A 414 22.45 23.36 11.06
C LYS A 414 22.93 22.06 11.68
N LEU A 415 24.07 21.55 11.24
CA LEU A 415 24.64 20.28 11.71
C LEU A 415 25.01 20.35 13.20
N ARG A 416 25.42 21.52 13.69
CA ARG A 416 25.83 21.71 15.10
C ARG A 416 24.77 21.23 16.08
N GLY A 417 23.51 21.64 15.88
CA GLY A 417 22.40 21.25 16.75
C GLY A 417 22.09 19.75 16.71
N LEU A 418 22.41 19.07 15.60
CA LEU A 418 22.23 17.62 15.47
C LEU A 418 23.36 16.83 16.16
N VAL A 419 24.61 17.31 16.06
CA VAL A 419 25.80 16.69 16.68
C VAL A 419 25.79 16.84 18.20
N GLU A 420 25.36 17.98 18.73
CA GLU A 420 25.30 18.24 20.18
C GLU A 420 24.44 17.22 20.95
N ARG A 421 23.55 16.49 20.27
CA ARG A 421 22.75 15.41 20.86
C ARG A 421 23.49 14.09 21.06
N GLY A 422 24.65 13.88 20.43
CA GLY A 422 25.56 12.76 20.71
C GLY A 422 25.29 11.43 19.97
N ASP A 423 24.29 11.38 19.09
CA ASP A 423 23.96 10.16 18.33
C ASP A 423 24.40 10.19 16.87
N LEU A 424 24.88 11.34 16.39
CA LEU A 424 25.41 11.52 15.04
C LEU A 424 26.92 11.74 15.07
N GLU A 425 27.62 10.93 14.28
CA GLU A 425 29.02 11.11 13.92
C GLU A 425 29.10 11.45 12.42
N PRO A 426 29.15 12.74 12.05
CA PRO A 426 29.11 13.15 10.66
C PRO A 426 30.48 13.02 9.99
N MET A 427 30.49 12.49 8.77
CA MET A 427 31.64 12.58 7.86
C MET A 427 31.28 13.57 6.77
N VAL A 428 32.02 14.68 6.67
CA VAL A 428 31.65 15.79 5.78
C VAL A 428 32.68 15.94 4.66
N ARG A 429 32.20 15.92 3.42
CA ARG A 429 32.98 16.22 2.21
C ARG A 429 32.33 17.41 1.51
N TYR A 430 33.12 18.47 1.29
CA TYR A 430 32.68 19.61 0.49
C TYR A 430 33.13 19.42 -0.95
N THR A 431 32.22 19.61 -1.90
CA THR A 431 32.52 19.47 -3.33
C THR A 431 31.98 20.67 -4.12
N SER A 432 32.71 21.06 -5.15
CA SER A 432 32.20 21.92 -6.23
C SER A 432 31.67 21.08 -7.40
N SER A 433 32.11 19.82 -7.51
CA SER A 433 31.82 18.91 -8.62
C SER A 433 30.47 18.20 -8.47
N SER A 434 29.78 17.99 -9.58
CA SER A 434 28.64 17.08 -9.73
C SER A 434 29.06 15.62 -9.97
N ALA A 435 30.36 15.33 -10.04
CA ALA A 435 30.87 14.01 -10.36
C ALA A 435 30.32 12.94 -9.42
N ARG A 436 30.03 11.78 -10.00
CA ARG A 436 29.66 10.57 -9.26
C ARG A 436 30.82 10.15 -8.36
N PHE A 437 30.48 9.58 -7.22
CA PHE A 437 31.45 9.04 -6.28
C PHE A 437 30.97 7.67 -5.78
N ASN A 438 31.91 6.80 -5.42
CA ASN A 438 31.57 5.54 -4.80
C ASN A 438 31.02 5.78 -3.38
N LYS A 439 29.73 5.50 -3.19
CA LYS A 439 29.04 5.66 -1.90
C LYS A 439 29.52 4.71 -0.80
N TYR A 440 30.36 3.71 -1.13
CA TYR A 440 30.98 2.80 -0.18
C TYR A 440 32.34 3.27 0.34
N ALA A 441 32.98 4.26 -0.31
CA ALA A 441 34.30 4.72 0.08
C ALA A 441 34.37 5.26 1.53
N PHE A 442 33.26 5.82 2.04
CA PHE A 442 33.20 6.26 3.44
C PHE A 442 33.04 5.10 4.43
N MET A 443 32.59 3.93 3.99
CA MET A 443 32.37 2.76 4.85
C MET A 443 33.66 2.02 5.16
N LYS A 444 34.66 2.06 4.26
CA LYS A 444 35.95 1.38 4.44
C LYS A 444 36.60 1.60 5.82
N PRO A 445 36.73 2.84 6.34
CA PRO A 445 37.29 3.05 7.69
C PRO A 445 36.39 2.56 8.83
N LEU A 446 35.12 2.26 8.57
CA LEU A 446 34.13 1.83 9.56
C LEU A 446 33.97 0.31 9.63
N VAL A 447 34.54 -0.45 8.68
CA VAL A 447 34.34 -1.91 8.57
C VAL A 447 34.63 -2.64 9.88
N ARG A 448 35.74 -2.31 10.55
CA ARG A 448 36.08 -2.95 11.84
C ARG A 448 35.08 -2.63 12.95
N GLN A 449 34.51 -1.42 12.95
CA GLN A 449 33.51 -1.01 13.94
C GLN A 449 32.17 -1.73 13.73
N MET A 450 31.87 -2.24 12.53
CA MET A 450 30.60 -2.92 12.24
C MET A 450 30.37 -4.13 13.17
N GLY A 451 31.42 -4.87 13.51
CA GLY A 451 31.34 -6.03 14.42
C GLY A 451 31.19 -5.66 15.90
N GLU A 452 31.22 -4.37 16.24
CA GLU A 452 30.95 -3.89 17.60
C GLU A 452 29.45 -3.71 17.89
N TYR A 453 28.61 -3.84 16.86
CA TYR A 453 27.15 -3.66 16.92
C TYR A 453 26.44 -4.97 16.60
N ASP A 454 25.23 -5.16 17.14
CA ASP A 454 24.41 -6.32 16.79
C ASP A 454 24.00 -6.27 15.32
N TYR A 455 23.68 -5.08 14.82
CA TYR A 455 23.29 -4.86 13.44
C TYR A 455 23.92 -3.61 12.81
N VAL A 456 24.09 -3.66 11.50
CA VAL A 456 24.41 -2.52 10.65
C VAL A 456 23.22 -2.24 9.74
N LEU A 457 22.63 -1.05 9.87
CA LEU A 457 21.59 -0.58 8.96
C LEU A 457 22.23 0.27 7.86
N MET A 458 22.21 -0.23 6.63
CA MET A 458 22.52 0.56 5.46
C MET A 458 21.25 1.11 4.86
N LYS A 459 21.18 2.43 4.67
CA LYS A 459 20.04 3.06 3.99
C LYS A 459 20.43 4.24 3.12
N ASP A 460 19.70 4.41 2.03
CA ASP A 460 19.72 5.66 1.27
C ASP A 460 19.09 6.80 2.10
N ALA A 461 19.49 8.04 1.84
CA ALA A 461 19.07 9.18 2.66
C ALA A 461 17.57 9.49 2.57
N ASP A 462 16.91 9.05 1.49
CA ASP A 462 15.49 9.26 1.22
C ASP A 462 14.60 8.06 1.60
N MET A 463 15.16 7.05 2.26
CA MET A 463 14.39 6.01 2.93
C MET A 463 14.09 6.42 4.37
N ARG A 464 12.81 6.55 4.73
CA ARG A 464 12.40 6.98 6.07
C ARG A 464 12.49 5.86 7.10
N ILE A 465 12.87 6.24 8.32
CA ILE A 465 12.70 5.43 9.53
C ILE A 465 11.51 5.94 10.36
N ALA A 466 11.30 7.24 10.38
CA ALA A 466 10.08 7.83 10.95
C ALA A 466 8.84 7.32 10.20
N GLY A 467 7.96 6.60 10.90
CA GLY A 467 6.78 5.93 10.32
C GLY A 467 7.08 4.57 9.70
N PHE A 468 8.32 4.08 9.76
CA PHE A 468 8.59 2.68 9.44
C PHE A 468 8.17 1.80 10.64
N PRO A 469 7.44 0.68 10.42
CA PRO A 469 7.05 -0.24 11.49
C PRO A 469 8.27 -1.06 11.97
N TRP A 470 9.18 -0.37 12.66
CA TRP A 470 10.50 -0.84 13.01
C TRP A 470 10.45 -2.04 13.96
N ASN A 471 9.53 -2.05 14.92
CA ASN A 471 9.42 -3.16 15.85
C ASN A 471 8.88 -4.42 15.19
N ALA A 472 7.83 -4.27 14.36
CA ALA A 472 7.31 -5.38 13.57
C ALA A 472 8.41 -5.94 12.64
N PHE A 473 9.19 -5.07 12.00
CA PHE A 473 10.33 -5.47 11.17
C PHE A 473 11.37 -6.29 11.96
N MET A 474 11.80 -5.79 13.11
CA MET A 474 12.83 -6.44 13.95
C MET A 474 12.36 -7.77 14.54
N GLU A 475 11.07 -7.91 14.85
CA GLU A 475 10.48 -9.19 15.27
C GLU A 475 10.40 -10.17 14.10
N LYS A 476 9.80 -9.75 12.98
CA LYS A 476 9.50 -10.62 11.84
C LYS A 476 10.73 -11.04 11.05
N LYS A 477 11.80 -10.25 11.02
CA LYS A 477 13.05 -10.69 10.37
C LYS A 477 13.64 -11.96 10.99
N GLY A 478 13.32 -12.24 12.26
CA GLY A 478 13.86 -13.36 13.02
C GLY A 478 15.39 -13.39 13.01
N GLY A 479 15.95 -14.58 12.82
CA GLY A 479 17.39 -14.83 12.74
C GLY A 479 18.00 -14.70 11.34
N SER A 480 17.37 -13.95 10.44
CA SER A 480 17.94 -13.72 9.11
C SER A 480 19.22 -12.88 9.21
N VAL A 481 20.26 -13.26 8.45
CA VAL A 481 21.55 -12.54 8.45
C VAL A 481 21.40 -11.15 7.85
N ILE A 482 20.62 -11.05 6.77
CA ILE A 482 20.27 -9.79 6.11
C ILE A 482 18.75 -9.72 5.98
N SER A 483 18.19 -8.54 6.22
CA SER A 483 16.78 -8.28 6.01
C SER A 483 16.52 -6.94 5.37
N GLY A 484 15.52 -6.88 4.49
CA GLY A 484 15.04 -5.66 3.87
C GLY A 484 13.52 -5.54 3.97
N PRO A 485 12.97 -4.32 3.98
CA PRO A 485 11.53 -4.08 3.87
C PRO A 485 11.07 -4.04 2.42
N LEU A 486 9.77 -3.85 2.22
CA LEU A 486 9.23 -3.33 0.97
C LEU A 486 9.44 -1.81 0.94
N ARG A 487 9.64 -1.25 -0.24
CA ARG A 487 9.63 0.20 -0.46
C ARG A 487 8.32 0.66 -1.10
N GLU A 488 8.00 1.92 -0.87
CA GLU A 488 6.93 2.60 -1.60
C GLU A 488 7.16 4.10 -1.58
N ALA A 489 7.02 4.74 -2.74
CA ALA A 489 6.97 6.19 -2.83
C ALA A 489 5.51 6.64 -2.93
N VAL A 490 5.11 7.62 -2.13
CA VAL A 490 3.73 8.17 -2.13
C VAL A 490 3.32 8.54 -3.56
N GLY A 491 4.16 9.31 -4.26
CA GLY A 491 3.89 9.75 -5.63
C GLY A 491 3.74 8.62 -6.65
N GLU A 492 4.35 7.45 -6.43
CA GLU A 492 4.24 6.29 -7.34
C GLU A 492 2.95 5.46 -7.13
N SER A 493 2.32 5.68 -5.97
CA SER A 493 1.12 4.96 -5.56
C SER A 493 -0.16 5.76 -5.69
N LEU A 494 -0.07 7.09 -5.88
CA LEU A 494 -1.22 7.94 -6.21
C LEU A 494 -1.94 7.44 -7.47
N MET A 495 -3.25 7.62 -7.52
CA MET A 495 -4.07 7.11 -8.63
C MET A 495 -3.66 7.69 -9.99
N ASN A 496 -3.21 8.94 -10.03
CA ASN A 496 -2.76 9.61 -11.26
C ASN A 496 -1.46 9.03 -11.85
N TRP A 497 -0.57 8.51 -11.02
CA TRP A 497 0.72 7.97 -11.45
C TRP A 497 0.55 6.71 -12.32
N ARG A 498 -0.52 5.94 -12.11
CA ARG A 498 -0.81 4.72 -12.88
C ARG A 498 -0.91 4.95 -14.38
N ARG A 499 -1.17 6.19 -14.82
CA ARG A 499 -1.20 6.58 -16.24
C ARG A 499 0.15 6.91 -16.83
N ARG A 500 1.02 7.52 -16.04
CA ARG A 500 2.38 7.81 -16.49
C ARG A 500 3.03 6.44 -16.60
N LYS A 501 3.21 5.97 -17.84
CA LYS A 501 3.83 4.69 -18.21
C LYS A 501 4.98 4.49 -17.25
N ALA A 502 4.77 3.67 -16.21
CA ALA A 502 5.58 3.74 -15.01
C ALA A 502 7.02 3.70 -15.50
N PRO A 503 7.80 4.79 -15.34
CA PRO A 503 9.18 4.77 -15.78
C PRO A 503 9.73 3.49 -15.16
N GLY A 504 10.34 2.61 -15.96
CA GLY A 504 10.85 1.31 -15.53
C GLY A 504 11.98 1.49 -14.54
N ARG A 505 11.69 2.14 -13.41
CA ARG A 505 12.60 2.70 -12.41
C ARG A 505 13.21 1.57 -11.63
N GLN A 506 12.42 0.55 -11.35
CA GLN A 506 12.86 -0.60 -10.60
C GLN A 506 12.79 -1.87 -11.40
N TRP A 507 13.92 -2.55 -11.38
CA TRP A 507 14.12 -3.85 -11.97
C TRP A 507 13.45 -4.96 -11.15
N TYR A 508 13.14 -4.70 -9.87
CA TYR A 508 12.69 -5.72 -8.93
C TYR A 508 11.34 -5.37 -8.29
N GLN A 509 10.26 -5.70 -8.98
CA GLN A 509 8.87 -5.54 -8.50
C GLN A 509 8.62 -6.25 -7.15
N LEU A 510 9.49 -7.20 -6.77
CA LEU A 510 9.42 -7.89 -5.49
C LEU A 510 9.58 -6.93 -4.30
N HIS A 511 10.38 -5.88 -4.42
CA HIS A 511 10.60 -4.92 -3.34
C HIS A 511 9.53 -3.84 -3.26
N GLU A 512 8.54 -3.84 -4.15
CA GLU A 512 7.58 -2.74 -4.31
C GLU A 512 6.27 -3.06 -3.57
N ALA A 513 5.98 -2.35 -2.48
CA ALA A 513 4.82 -2.65 -1.63
C ALA A 513 3.49 -2.61 -2.38
N ARG A 514 3.37 -1.78 -3.41
CA ARG A 514 2.19 -1.72 -4.28
C ARG A 514 1.81 -3.09 -4.88
N TYR A 515 2.78 -3.93 -5.21
CA TYR A 515 2.51 -5.26 -5.78
C TYR A 515 1.97 -6.21 -4.72
N TRP A 516 2.50 -6.12 -3.50
CA TRP A 516 2.07 -6.90 -2.34
C TRP A 516 0.65 -6.54 -1.91
N LYS A 517 0.29 -5.26 -1.94
CA LYS A 517 -1.07 -4.78 -1.61
C LYS A 517 -2.12 -5.05 -2.69
N SER A 518 -1.75 -5.65 -3.83
CA SER A 518 -2.72 -6.01 -4.86
C SER A 518 -3.57 -7.20 -4.42
N ALA A 519 -4.80 -7.29 -4.92
CA ALA A 519 -5.71 -8.39 -4.58
C ALA A 519 -5.12 -9.81 -4.83
N ALA A 520 -4.13 -9.94 -5.73
CA ALA A 520 -3.48 -11.21 -6.00
C ALA A 520 -2.48 -11.65 -4.92
N ASN A 521 -1.91 -10.69 -4.15
CA ASN A 521 -0.83 -10.93 -3.20
C ASN A 521 -1.16 -10.39 -1.79
N ALA A 522 -2.35 -9.82 -1.59
CA ALA A 522 -2.75 -9.18 -0.35
C ALA A 522 -2.55 -10.08 0.86
N THR A 523 -2.85 -11.38 0.76
CA THR A 523 -2.65 -12.33 1.85
C THR A 523 -1.20 -12.40 2.36
N ASP A 524 -0.22 -12.33 1.46
CA ASP A 524 1.20 -12.37 1.85
C ASP A 524 1.58 -11.08 2.60
N PHE A 525 1.08 -9.93 2.13
CA PHE A 525 1.25 -8.64 2.80
C PHE A 525 0.58 -8.61 4.18
N GLU A 526 -0.67 -9.07 4.26
CA GLU A 526 -1.49 -9.07 5.48
C GLU A 526 -0.86 -9.90 6.59
N SER A 527 -0.19 -11.01 6.26
CA SER A 527 0.45 -11.88 7.27
C SER A 527 1.72 -11.29 7.89
N VAL A 528 2.37 -10.36 7.17
CA VAL A 528 3.68 -9.79 7.51
C VAL A 528 4.73 -10.90 7.76
N GLU A 529 4.59 -12.04 7.10
CA GLU A 529 5.53 -13.15 7.23
C GLU A 529 6.77 -12.91 6.35
N PRO A 530 7.98 -13.08 6.88
CA PRO A 530 9.22 -12.86 6.12
C PRO A 530 9.32 -13.84 4.96
N LEU A 531 9.58 -13.33 3.76
CA LEU A 531 9.87 -14.13 2.57
C LEU A 531 11.37 -14.32 2.43
N ALA A 532 11.85 -15.56 2.40
CA ALA A 532 13.24 -15.83 2.05
C ALA A 532 13.55 -15.26 0.66
N SER A 533 14.56 -14.40 0.58
CA SER A 533 14.95 -13.72 -0.65
C SER A 533 16.38 -14.07 -1.03
N GLY A 534 16.65 -14.23 -2.32
CA GLY A 534 18.02 -14.35 -2.83
C GLY A 534 18.69 -13.00 -3.07
N PHE A 535 17.95 -11.90 -2.91
CA PHE A 535 18.40 -10.55 -3.17
C PHE A 535 17.66 -9.54 -2.30
N ILE A 536 18.40 -8.70 -1.59
CA ILE A 536 17.90 -7.52 -0.88
C ILE A 536 18.62 -6.33 -1.48
N GLU A 537 17.90 -5.25 -1.77
CA GLU A 537 18.49 -4.05 -2.37
C GLU A 537 19.21 -3.18 -1.33
N GLN A 538 20.24 -2.47 -1.77
CA GLN A 538 21.02 -1.56 -0.91
C GLN A 538 20.30 -0.30 -0.43
N TYR A 539 19.08 -0.01 -0.90
CA TYR A 539 18.37 1.20 -0.46
C TYR A 539 18.01 1.12 1.03
N PHE A 540 17.75 -0.08 1.56
CA PHE A 540 17.47 -0.35 2.96
C PHE A 540 17.79 -1.82 3.26
N ALA A 541 18.89 -2.06 3.95
CA ALA A 541 19.29 -3.40 4.38
C ALA A 541 19.81 -3.37 5.81
N LEU A 542 19.28 -4.26 6.65
CA LEU A 542 19.76 -4.53 7.98
C LEU A 542 20.59 -5.81 7.95
N LEU A 543 21.86 -5.72 8.35
CA LEU A 543 22.81 -6.82 8.35
C LEU A 543 23.25 -7.14 9.78
N GLU A 544 23.47 -8.41 10.11
CA GLU A 544 24.19 -8.77 11.35
C GLU A 544 25.59 -8.12 11.35
N GLY A 545 26.01 -7.55 12.49
CA GLY A 545 27.25 -6.76 12.58
C GLY A 545 28.52 -7.56 12.22
N ASP A 546 28.63 -8.78 12.74
CA ASP A 546 29.74 -9.70 12.43
C ASP A 546 29.81 -10.03 10.94
N PHE A 547 28.64 -10.27 10.32
CA PHE A 547 28.56 -10.51 8.88
C PHE A 547 28.99 -9.27 8.09
N ALA A 548 28.49 -8.10 8.46
CA ALA A 548 28.81 -6.85 7.78
C ALA A 548 30.33 -6.55 7.83
N ALA A 549 30.95 -6.71 9.00
CA ALA A 549 32.39 -6.54 9.17
C ALA A 549 33.19 -7.49 8.28
N TRP A 550 32.85 -8.78 8.29
CA TRP A 550 33.50 -9.80 7.46
C TRP A 550 33.32 -9.53 5.96
N PHE A 551 32.09 -9.23 5.53
CA PHE A 551 31.74 -9.05 4.13
C PHE A 551 32.42 -7.81 3.54
N PHE A 552 32.31 -6.65 4.21
CA PHE A 552 32.88 -5.41 3.69
C PHE A 552 34.41 -5.33 3.79
N GLU A 553 35.05 -6.11 4.66
CA GLU A 553 36.51 -6.23 4.67
C GLU A 553 37.01 -6.84 3.36
N GLY A 554 36.33 -7.87 2.85
CA GLY A 554 36.68 -8.54 1.59
C GLY A 554 36.20 -7.82 0.34
N VAL A 555 35.03 -7.16 0.38
CA VAL A 555 34.39 -6.56 -0.80
C VAL A 555 34.90 -5.16 -1.12
N LEU A 556 35.25 -4.35 -0.11
CA LEU A 556 35.69 -2.97 -0.34
C LEU A 556 37.20 -2.91 -0.66
N THR A 557 37.61 -3.50 -1.79
CA THR A 557 38.99 -3.39 -2.30
C THR A 557 39.28 -1.99 -2.84
N ASP A 558 40.55 -1.63 -2.99
CA ASP A 558 40.92 -0.31 -3.52
C ASP A 558 40.41 -0.16 -4.97
N GLU A 559 40.49 -1.23 -5.78
CA GLU A 559 39.95 -1.27 -7.14
C GLU A 559 38.43 -1.05 -7.18
N PHE A 560 37.70 -1.65 -6.24
CA PHE A 560 36.25 -1.43 -6.12
C PHE A 560 35.95 0.00 -5.71
N LEU A 561 36.75 0.60 -4.82
CA LEU A 561 36.51 1.95 -4.29
C LEU A 561 36.90 3.06 -5.28
N ASP A 562 37.87 2.81 -6.16
CA ASP A 562 38.37 3.77 -7.15
C ASP A 562 37.44 3.96 -8.36
N GLN A 563 36.43 3.10 -8.54
CA GLN A 563 35.43 3.26 -9.59
C GLN A 563 34.33 4.28 -9.23
N THR A 564 33.61 4.78 -10.23
CA THR A 564 32.49 5.72 -10.02
C THR A 564 31.15 5.05 -9.71
N LEU A 565 31.06 3.72 -9.89
CA LEU A 565 29.85 2.95 -9.65
C LEU A 565 29.67 2.67 -8.16
N SER A 566 28.43 2.85 -7.70
CA SER A 566 28.01 2.68 -6.31
C SER A 566 27.05 1.50 -6.16
N TRP A 567 27.17 0.49 -7.01
CA TRP A 567 26.30 -0.70 -7.09
C TRP A 567 27.17 -1.96 -7.09
N GLY A 568 26.66 -3.09 -6.62
CA GLY A 568 27.36 -4.37 -6.71
C GLY A 568 27.40 -5.17 -5.42
N PRO A 569 27.73 -4.59 -4.25
CA PRO A 569 27.79 -5.36 -3.01
C PRO A 569 26.45 -6.04 -2.65
N ASP A 570 25.33 -5.37 -2.90
CA ASP A 570 23.97 -5.91 -2.77
C ASP A 570 23.69 -7.10 -3.68
N LEU A 571 24.41 -7.21 -4.80
CA LEU A 571 24.34 -8.37 -5.68
C LEU A 571 25.04 -9.60 -5.10
N MET A 572 25.87 -9.47 -4.07
CA MET A 572 26.66 -10.60 -3.56
C MET A 572 26.24 -11.02 -2.16
N TRP A 573 25.76 -10.08 -1.33
CA TRP A 573 25.68 -10.27 0.12
C TRP A 573 24.76 -11.40 0.58
N CYS A 574 23.68 -11.74 -0.14
CA CYS A 574 22.80 -12.83 0.25
C CYS A 574 23.46 -14.19 0.00
N SER A 575 24.23 -14.30 -1.08
CA SER A 575 24.98 -15.52 -1.37
C SER A 575 26.21 -15.64 -0.46
N ALA A 576 26.83 -14.51 -0.11
CA ALA A 576 27.89 -14.45 0.90
C ALA A 576 27.37 -14.85 2.29
N ALA A 577 26.20 -14.37 2.70
CA ALA A 577 25.55 -14.72 3.97
C ALA A 577 25.21 -16.21 4.03
N ALA A 578 24.63 -16.78 2.96
CA ALA A 578 24.36 -18.21 2.87
C ALA A 578 25.63 -19.06 2.97
N HIS A 579 26.76 -18.53 2.51
CA HIS A 579 28.05 -19.20 2.61
C HIS A 579 28.66 -19.09 4.01
N MET A 580 28.62 -17.90 4.63
CA MET A 580 29.20 -17.66 5.96
C MET A 580 28.41 -18.36 7.08
N LEU A 581 27.08 -18.34 7.00
CA LEU A 581 26.16 -18.83 8.05
C LEU A 581 25.08 -19.72 7.43
N PRO A 582 25.43 -20.93 6.94
CA PRO A 582 24.52 -21.82 6.21
C PRO A 582 23.33 -22.33 7.05
N GLU A 583 23.41 -22.25 8.38
CA GLU A 583 22.35 -22.64 9.31
C GLU A 583 21.26 -21.56 9.51
N LYS A 584 21.49 -20.32 9.04
CA LYS A 584 20.55 -19.21 9.15
C LYS A 584 19.92 -18.87 7.79
N PRO A 585 18.70 -18.29 7.76
CA PRO A 585 18.20 -17.66 6.55
C PRO A 585 19.14 -16.53 6.12
N ALA A 586 19.71 -16.65 4.93
CA ALA A 586 20.70 -15.67 4.46
C ALA A 586 20.11 -14.27 4.27
N CYS A 587 18.96 -14.20 3.59
CA CYS A 587 18.26 -12.95 3.31
C CYS A 587 16.75 -13.15 3.47
N SER A 588 16.07 -12.17 4.07
CA SER A 588 14.62 -12.12 4.14
C SER A 588 14.07 -10.76 3.75
N LEU A 589 12.98 -10.79 2.98
CA LEU A 589 12.17 -9.62 2.67
C LEU A 589 10.97 -9.63 3.61
N VAL A 590 10.89 -8.64 4.49
CA VAL A 590 9.80 -8.52 5.46
C VAL A 590 8.70 -7.65 4.85
N PRO A 591 7.42 -8.09 4.79
CA PRO A 591 6.31 -7.36 4.16
C PRO A 591 5.82 -6.12 4.95
N VAL A 592 6.75 -5.28 5.36
CA VAL A 592 6.51 -3.96 5.94
C VAL A 592 6.97 -2.88 4.96
N VAL A 593 6.35 -1.70 5.00
CA VAL A 593 6.63 -0.63 4.04
C VAL A 593 7.56 0.42 4.64
N SER A 594 8.68 0.67 3.97
CA SER A 594 9.51 1.85 4.18
C SER A 594 9.21 2.89 3.11
N GLU A 595 8.94 4.12 3.56
CA GLU A 595 8.64 5.24 2.68
C GLU A 595 9.90 5.71 1.95
N HIS A 596 9.80 5.80 0.64
CA HIS A 596 10.84 6.25 -0.27
C HIS A 596 10.47 7.65 -0.79
N LEU A 597 11.18 8.70 -0.36
CA LEU A 597 10.86 10.07 -0.76
C LEU A 597 11.21 10.40 -2.23
N ASP A 598 11.98 9.53 -2.90
CA ASP A 598 12.33 9.63 -4.34
C ASP A 598 12.98 10.98 -4.71
N THR A 599 13.85 11.47 -3.83
CA THR A 599 14.54 12.76 -4.02
C THR A 599 15.56 12.74 -5.15
N ARG A 600 15.90 11.56 -5.70
CA ARG A 600 16.82 11.36 -6.84
C ARG A 600 18.07 12.23 -6.75
N LYS A 601 18.75 12.15 -5.61
CA LYS A 601 19.87 13.07 -5.31
C LYS A 601 21.02 12.95 -6.32
N ILE A 602 21.18 11.80 -6.96
CA ILE A 602 22.19 11.58 -8.01
C ILE A 602 21.50 11.68 -9.37
N GLU A 603 21.78 12.78 -10.09
CA GLU A 603 21.31 12.95 -11.46
C GLU A 603 21.98 11.90 -12.35
N LYS A 604 21.18 11.25 -13.20
CA LYS A 604 21.73 10.57 -14.37
C LYS A 604 22.10 11.70 -15.32
N GLU A 605 23.36 11.80 -15.73
CA GLU A 605 23.73 12.70 -16.82
C GLU A 605 22.83 12.34 -18.00
N ASP A 606 22.15 13.33 -18.56
CA ASP A 606 21.29 13.13 -19.72
C ASP A 606 22.14 12.53 -20.84
N GLU A 607 21.62 11.55 -21.57
CA GLU A 607 22.32 10.83 -22.66
C GLU A 607 22.82 11.76 -23.80
N GLY A 608 22.54 13.07 -23.73
CA GLY A 608 23.06 14.11 -24.62
C GLY A 608 24.21 14.95 -24.04
N GLY A 609 24.66 14.71 -22.81
CA GLY A 609 25.90 15.29 -22.30
C GLY A 609 27.07 14.61 -22.98
N GLU A 610 27.84 15.37 -23.77
CA GLU A 610 29.16 14.94 -24.24
C GLU A 610 29.89 14.30 -23.06
N ASP A 611 30.33 13.04 -23.21
CA ASP A 611 31.14 12.32 -22.23
C ASP A 611 32.15 13.29 -21.63
N ILE A 612 31.90 13.75 -20.40
CA ILE A 612 32.85 14.60 -19.70
C ILE A 612 33.99 13.66 -19.37
N ASN A 613 34.98 13.67 -20.26
CA ASN A 613 36.24 12.98 -20.12
C ASN A 613 36.67 13.12 -18.66
N CYS A 614 36.64 12.00 -17.95
CA CYS A 614 37.05 11.93 -16.57
C CYS A 614 38.47 12.53 -16.50
N PRO A 615 38.72 13.57 -15.69
CA PRO A 615 40.04 14.18 -15.60
C PRO A 615 40.94 13.28 -14.72
N CYS A 616 41.10 12.02 -15.10
CA CYS A 616 42.13 11.13 -14.60
C CYS A 616 43.29 11.18 -15.59
N PRO A 617 44.47 11.73 -15.23
CA PRO A 617 45.59 11.87 -16.16
C PRO A 617 46.30 10.55 -16.55
N ALA A 618 45.72 9.36 -16.30
CA ALA A 618 46.48 8.11 -16.37
C ALA A 618 45.71 6.82 -16.72
N CYS A 619 44.62 6.86 -17.51
CA CYS A 619 44.07 5.63 -18.11
C CYS A 619 44.04 5.73 -19.65
N PRO A 620 44.86 4.95 -20.38
CA PRO A 620 44.80 4.87 -21.83
C PRO A 620 43.83 3.77 -22.23
N CYS A 621 42.55 4.08 -22.35
CA CYS A 621 41.60 3.22 -23.06
C CYS A 621 41.31 3.90 -24.40
N GLN A 622 41.93 3.44 -25.49
CA GLN A 622 41.56 3.88 -26.83
C GLN A 622 40.16 3.33 -27.13
N ALA A 623 39.27 4.16 -27.68
CA ALA A 623 37.89 3.79 -28.01
C ALA A 623 37.79 2.60 -29.01
N GLU A 624 38.90 2.27 -29.65
CA GLU A 624 39.07 1.22 -30.66
C GLU A 624 39.11 -0.20 -30.05
N ASP A 625 39.30 -0.34 -28.73
CA ASP A 625 39.41 -1.64 -28.04
C ASP A 625 38.06 -2.22 -27.58
N LEU A 626 36.94 -1.56 -27.87
CA LEU A 626 35.60 -2.03 -27.48
C LEU A 626 34.89 -2.76 -28.64
N PRO A 627 34.45 -4.03 -28.45
CA PRO A 627 33.85 -4.81 -29.53
C PRO A 627 32.47 -4.28 -29.96
N GLU A 628 32.32 -4.07 -31.28
CA GLU A 628 31.08 -3.65 -31.92
C GLU A 628 30.00 -4.77 -31.85
N GLN A 629 28.80 -4.37 -31.44
CA GLN A 629 27.55 -5.15 -31.29
C GLN A 629 27.37 -5.87 -29.95
N ARG A 630 26.61 -5.24 -29.04
CA ARG A 630 26.10 -5.86 -27.80
C ARG A 630 24.57 -5.80 -27.75
N PRO A 631 23.89 -6.89 -27.37
CA PRO A 631 22.43 -6.92 -27.25
C PRO A 631 21.96 -6.08 -26.05
N SER A 632 20.93 -5.27 -26.26
CA SER A 632 20.30 -4.44 -25.25
C SER A 632 19.40 -5.26 -24.32
N GLY A 633 19.95 -5.71 -23.20
CA GLY A 633 19.20 -6.31 -22.10
C GLY A 633 20.14 -6.46 -20.90
N LEU A 634 19.83 -5.76 -19.80
CA LEU A 634 20.59 -5.68 -18.54
C LEU A 634 22.09 -5.94 -18.71
N GLU A 635 22.83 -4.87 -18.99
CA GLU A 635 24.28 -4.85 -19.20
C GLU A 635 25.03 -6.05 -18.59
N LEU A 636 25.43 -7.01 -19.45
CA LEU A 636 26.58 -7.89 -19.21
C LEU A 636 27.81 -7.11 -18.71
N ASN A 637 27.82 -5.79 -18.92
CA ASN A 637 28.79 -4.82 -18.41
C ASN A 637 28.89 -4.80 -16.88
N MET A 638 27.79 -4.88 -16.11
CA MET A 638 27.91 -4.69 -14.64
C MET A 638 28.48 -5.93 -13.95
N VAL A 639 27.99 -7.13 -14.31
CA VAL A 639 28.56 -8.38 -13.79
C VAL A 639 29.99 -8.55 -14.30
N GLY A 640 30.22 -8.28 -15.60
CA GLY A 640 31.57 -8.31 -16.18
C GLY A 640 32.54 -7.34 -15.52
N LEU A 641 32.08 -6.13 -15.18
CA LEU A 641 32.90 -5.14 -14.48
C LEU A 641 33.21 -5.60 -13.05
N LEU A 642 32.23 -6.12 -12.31
CA LEU A 642 32.48 -6.64 -10.97
C LEU A 642 33.43 -7.85 -11.00
N LEU A 643 33.29 -8.75 -11.98
CA LEU A 643 34.23 -9.87 -12.16
C LEU A 643 35.65 -9.39 -12.46
N ASN A 644 35.79 -8.30 -13.23
CA ASN A 644 37.09 -7.68 -13.49
C ASN A 644 37.68 -7.02 -12.23
N VAL A 645 36.84 -6.34 -11.42
CA VAL A 645 37.26 -5.70 -10.18
C VAL A 645 37.75 -6.71 -9.13
N TYR A 646 37.15 -7.90 -9.07
CA TYR A 646 37.53 -8.96 -8.12
C TYR A 646 38.48 -10.01 -8.72
N ASP A 647 39.23 -9.69 -9.78
CA ASP A 647 40.29 -10.52 -10.36
C ASP A 647 39.90 -12.00 -10.66
N ASN A 648 38.64 -12.25 -11.03
CA ASN A 648 38.09 -13.62 -11.17
C ASN A 648 38.29 -14.52 -9.94
N ASP A 649 38.30 -13.94 -8.73
CA ASP A 649 38.30 -14.76 -7.52
C ASP A 649 37.05 -15.68 -7.54
N PRO A 650 37.23 -17.02 -7.52
CA PRO A 650 36.14 -17.99 -7.66
C PRO A 650 35.08 -17.88 -6.58
N LEU A 651 35.36 -17.22 -5.45
CA LEU A 651 34.39 -16.97 -4.40
C LEU A 651 33.40 -15.89 -4.81
N PHE A 652 33.87 -14.73 -5.28
CA PHE A 652 33.01 -13.62 -5.70
C PHE A 652 32.22 -13.98 -6.95
N GLU A 653 32.84 -14.69 -7.91
CA GLU A 653 32.14 -15.21 -9.08
C GLU A 653 30.94 -16.08 -8.68
N ARG A 654 31.13 -17.00 -7.71
CA ARG A 654 30.05 -17.85 -7.21
C ARG A 654 28.92 -17.04 -6.57
N TRP A 655 29.25 -15.99 -5.81
CA TRP A 655 28.24 -15.12 -5.20
C TRP A 655 27.45 -14.33 -6.26
N LEU A 656 28.13 -13.76 -7.25
CA LEU A 656 27.51 -13.02 -8.34
C LEU A 656 26.59 -13.90 -9.18
N LEU A 657 27.05 -15.09 -9.59
CA LEU A 657 26.26 -16.02 -10.40
C LEU A 657 25.00 -16.51 -9.67
N ALA A 658 25.09 -16.77 -8.36
CA ALA A 658 23.94 -17.19 -7.56
C ALA A 658 22.85 -16.10 -7.50
N SER A 659 23.26 -14.84 -7.29
CA SER A 659 22.33 -13.71 -7.29
C SER A 659 21.79 -13.38 -8.68
N GLU A 660 22.62 -13.45 -9.73
CA GLU A 660 22.15 -13.27 -11.10
C GLU A 660 21.09 -14.29 -11.50
N LYS A 661 21.29 -15.56 -11.13
CA LYS A 661 20.27 -16.60 -11.34
C LYS A 661 18.96 -16.23 -10.66
N TYR A 662 19.00 -15.83 -9.38
CA TYR A 662 17.81 -15.38 -8.65
C TYR A 662 17.15 -14.18 -9.33
N ARG A 663 17.91 -13.16 -9.70
CA ARG A 663 17.38 -11.95 -10.37
C ARG A 663 16.75 -12.29 -11.71
N ASN A 664 17.33 -13.19 -12.49
CA ASN A 664 16.74 -13.64 -13.75
C ASN A 664 15.44 -14.45 -13.53
N GLU A 665 15.35 -15.22 -12.45
CA GLU A 665 14.15 -15.95 -12.08
C GLU A 665 13.06 -14.99 -11.54
N VAL A 666 13.42 -14.01 -10.71
CA VAL A 666 12.51 -13.08 -10.02
C VAL A 666 12.11 -11.89 -10.88
N ALA A 667 13.01 -11.27 -11.64
CA ALA A 667 12.68 -10.18 -12.56
C ALA A 667 11.71 -10.65 -13.67
N ARG A 668 11.70 -11.95 -13.98
CA ARG A 668 10.70 -12.57 -14.89
C ARG A 668 9.43 -12.99 -14.17
N TYR A 669 9.43 -13.03 -12.84
CA TYR A 669 8.31 -13.46 -12.02
C TYR A 669 7.33 -12.31 -11.85
N ARG A 670 6.18 -12.38 -12.55
CA ARG A 670 5.01 -11.57 -12.17
C ARG A 670 4.37 -12.24 -10.95
N PHE A 671 4.58 -11.66 -9.77
CA PHE A 671 3.85 -12.01 -8.55
C PHE A 671 2.33 -12.09 -8.82
N GLY A 672 1.65 -13.12 -8.32
CA GLY A 672 0.24 -13.38 -8.59
C GLY A 672 -0.08 -14.15 -9.88
N TYR A 673 0.88 -14.30 -10.80
CA TYR A 673 0.86 -15.42 -11.75
C TYR A 673 1.38 -16.65 -11.02
N SER A 674 0.58 -17.10 -10.03
CA SER A 674 0.70 -18.45 -9.50
C SER A 674 0.94 -19.38 -10.69
N ARG A 675 1.80 -20.37 -10.51
CA ARG A 675 1.73 -21.63 -11.23
C ARG A 675 0.34 -22.30 -11.03
N LYS A 676 -0.77 -21.60 -11.31
CA LYS A 676 -1.75 -22.11 -12.25
C LYS A 676 -0.97 -22.36 -13.53
N THR A 677 -0.19 -23.44 -13.50
CA THR A 677 0.52 -23.99 -14.63
C THR A 677 -0.47 -23.95 -15.79
N LYS A 678 0.02 -23.81 -17.01
CA LYS A 678 -0.86 -24.00 -18.18
C LYS A 678 -1.78 -25.23 -18.00
N LEU A 679 -1.36 -26.22 -17.21
CA LEU A 679 -2.13 -27.34 -16.68
C LEU A 679 -3.42 -26.96 -15.91
N GLU A 680 -3.42 -26.05 -14.92
CA GLU A 680 -4.64 -25.71 -14.17
C GLU A 680 -5.62 -24.85 -14.98
N LYS A 681 -5.11 -23.93 -15.82
CA LYS A 681 -5.97 -23.24 -16.78
C LYS A 681 -6.52 -24.21 -17.83
N ALA A 682 -5.70 -25.14 -18.31
CA ALA A 682 -6.16 -26.22 -19.19
C ALA A 682 -7.17 -27.13 -18.48
N TYR A 683 -6.97 -27.43 -17.19
CA TYR A 683 -7.87 -28.26 -16.39
C TYR A 683 -9.21 -27.54 -16.16
N GLY A 684 -9.20 -26.24 -15.86
CA GLY A 684 -10.41 -25.43 -15.77
C GLY A 684 -11.18 -25.39 -17.09
N VAL A 685 -10.49 -25.21 -18.22
CA VAL A 685 -11.11 -25.26 -19.56
C VAL A 685 -11.67 -26.65 -19.87
N VAL A 686 -10.93 -27.73 -19.56
CA VAL A 686 -11.39 -29.11 -19.74
C VAL A 686 -12.60 -29.40 -18.87
N VAL A 687 -12.59 -29.01 -17.59
CA VAL A 687 -13.73 -29.19 -16.66
C VAL A 687 -14.95 -28.41 -17.14
N SER A 688 -14.78 -27.17 -17.61
CA SER A 688 -15.88 -26.39 -18.21
C SER A 688 -16.42 -27.07 -19.48
N LEU A 689 -15.55 -27.51 -20.39
CA LEU A 689 -15.97 -28.20 -21.62
C LEU A 689 -16.71 -29.52 -21.32
N VAL A 690 -16.23 -30.30 -20.35
CA VAL A 690 -16.90 -31.52 -19.88
C VAL A 690 -18.23 -31.19 -19.22
N GLY A 691 -18.29 -30.13 -18.42
CA GLY A 691 -19.53 -29.63 -17.81
C GLY A 691 -20.57 -29.22 -18.84
N TYR A 692 -20.18 -28.45 -19.87
CA TYR A 692 -21.06 -28.07 -20.98
C TYR A 692 -21.50 -29.28 -21.81
N ALA A 693 -20.62 -30.26 -22.04
CA ALA A 693 -20.97 -31.48 -22.75
C ALA A 693 -22.01 -32.31 -21.97
N LEU A 694 -21.85 -32.42 -20.65
CA LEU A 694 -22.80 -33.11 -19.78
C LEU A 694 -24.15 -32.39 -19.70
N LEU A 695 -24.16 -31.06 -19.58
CA LEU A 695 -25.39 -30.26 -19.63
C LEU A 695 -26.10 -30.37 -20.99
N GLY A 696 -25.34 -30.39 -22.10
CA GLY A 696 -25.86 -30.65 -23.43
C GLY A 696 -26.49 -32.03 -23.57
N LEU A 697 -25.85 -33.07 -23.00
CA LEU A 697 -26.38 -34.43 -22.93
C LEU A 697 -27.68 -34.51 -22.12
N VAL A 698 -27.73 -33.87 -20.95
CA VAL A 698 -28.94 -33.82 -20.10
C VAL A 698 -30.05 -33.02 -20.81
N GLY A 699 -29.72 -31.92 -21.48
CA GLY A 699 -30.67 -31.15 -22.29
C GLY A 699 -31.22 -31.96 -23.46
N PHE A 700 -30.37 -32.69 -24.18
CA PHE A 700 -30.76 -33.54 -25.30
C PHE A 700 -31.64 -34.71 -24.83
N VAL A 701 -31.27 -35.37 -23.73
CA VAL A 701 -32.11 -36.40 -23.09
C VAL A 701 -33.44 -35.80 -22.63
N GLY A 702 -33.43 -34.62 -22.03
CA GLY A 702 -34.65 -33.89 -21.62
C GLY A 702 -35.59 -33.61 -22.79
N ILE A 703 -35.06 -33.14 -23.93
CA ILE A 703 -35.83 -32.87 -25.16
C ILE A 703 -36.40 -34.16 -25.75
N GLN A 704 -35.63 -35.25 -25.79
CA GLN A 704 -36.11 -36.55 -26.29
C GLN A 704 -37.14 -37.16 -25.33
N MET A 705 -36.95 -37.03 -24.01
CA MET A 705 -37.92 -37.46 -23.02
C MET A 705 -39.22 -36.64 -23.09
N PHE A 706 -39.15 -35.36 -23.46
CA PHE A 706 -40.33 -34.52 -23.69
C PHE A 706 -41.18 -35.02 -24.86
N ARG A 707 -40.58 -35.61 -25.91
CA ARG A 707 -41.33 -36.25 -27.00
C ARG A 707 -42.14 -37.47 -26.53
N HIS A 708 -41.70 -38.11 -25.44
CA HIS A 708 -42.41 -39.21 -24.80
C HIS A 708 -43.23 -38.76 -23.57
N ARG A 709 -43.48 -37.46 -23.39
CA ARG A 709 -44.20 -36.88 -22.24
C ARG A 709 -45.53 -37.56 -21.91
N LYS A 710 -46.29 -38.00 -22.92
CA LYS A 710 -47.56 -38.74 -22.70
C LYS A 710 -47.34 -40.11 -22.05
N ARG A 711 -46.29 -40.85 -22.46
CA ARG A 711 -45.92 -42.13 -21.83
C ARG A 711 -45.30 -41.92 -20.45
N MET A 712 -44.47 -40.89 -20.30
CA MET A 712 -43.84 -40.53 -19.03
C MET A 712 -44.84 -40.13 -17.95
N LYS A 713 -45.93 -39.41 -18.30
CA LYS A 713 -47.00 -39.08 -17.35
C LYS A 713 -47.68 -40.30 -16.73
N VAL A 714 -47.71 -41.43 -17.44
CA VAL A 714 -48.30 -42.69 -16.95
C VAL A 714 -47.28 -43.49 -16.14
N LEU A 715 -46.01 -43.49 -16.58
CA LEU A 715 -44.96 -44.30 -15.96
C LEU A 715 -44.43 -43.70 -14.65
N LEU A 716 -44.29 -42.37 -14.56
CA LEU A 716 -43.69 -41.71 -13.40
C LEU A 716 -44.41 -42.02 -12.08
N PRO A 717 -45.75 -41.90 -11.98
CA PRO A 717 -46.46 -42.26 -10.74
C PRO A 717 -46.28 -43.75 -10.37
N GLN A 718 -46.17 -44.64 -11.36
CA GLN A 718 -45.98 -46.08 -11.13
C GLN A 718 -44.56 -46.44 -10.67
N MET A 719 -43.55 -45.62 -11.00
CA MET A 719 -42.19 -45.81 -10.51
C MET A 719 -42.04 -45.50 -9.01
N VAL A 720 -42.97 -44.72 -8.45
CA VAL A 720 -43.04 -44.40 -7.01
C VAL A 720 -44.08 -45.24 -6.27
N SER A 721 -44.76 -46.18 -6.96
CA SER A 721 -45.71 -47.10 -6.34
C SER A 721 -45.04 -48.00 -5.30
N GLU A 722 -45.73 -48.27 -4.19
CA GLU A 722 -45.30 -49.22 -3.16
C GLU A 722 -45.40 -50.68 -3.63
N SER A 723 -46.17 -50.95 -4.69
CA SER A 723 -46.24 -52.29 -5.28
C SER A 723 -44.95 -52.63 -6.02
N HIS A 724 -44.20 -53.61 -5.50
CA HIS A 724 -42.94 -54.06 -6.10
C HIS A 724 -43.11 -54.58 -7.55
N VAL A 725 -44.28 -55.14 -7.88
CA VAL A 725 -44.61 -55.61 -9.23
C VAL A 725 -44.81 -54.43 -10.18
N GLN A 726 -45.57 -53.41 -9.78
CA GLN A 726 -45.79 -52.21 -10.58
C GLN A 726 -44.49 -51.41 -10.78
N LYS A 727 -43.66 -51.31 -9.73
CA LYS A 727 -42.36 -50.63 -9.80
C LYS A 727 -41.39 -51.35 -10.74
N LYS A 728 -41.36 -52.69 -10.71
CA LYS A 728 -40.53 -53.48 -11.63
C LYS A 728 -41.03 -53.34 -13.08
N LEU A 729 -42.33 -53.43 -13.32
CA LEU A 729 -42.92 -53.26 -14.64
C LEU A 729 -42.69 -51.84 -15.20
N ALA A 730 -42.85 -50.81 -14.38
CA ALA A 730 -42.61 -49.42 -14.74
C ALA A 730 -41.14 -49.17 -15.08
N ARG A 731 -40.19 -49.75 -14.31
CA ARG A 731 -38.74 -49.68 -14.62
C ARG A 731 -38.40 -50.38 -15.94
N THR A 732 -38.97 -51.55 -16.21
CA THR A 732 -38.76 -52.27 -17.48
C THR A 732 -39.32 -51.48 -18.66
N MET A 733 -40.52 -50.90 -18.52
CA MET A 733 -41.11 -50.05 -19.56
C MET A 733 -40.33 -48.74 -19.75
N PHE A 734 -39.81 -48.15 -18.67
CA PHE A 734 -38.96 -46.95 -18.74
C PHE A 734 -37.64 -47.24 -19.45
N ALA A 735 -36.97 -48.36 -19.13
CA ALA A 735 -35.77 -48.80 -19.84
C ALA A 735 -36.04 -49.05 -21.33
N LYS A 736 -37.21 -49.62 -21.67
CA LYS A 736 -37.63 -49.80 -23.06
C LYS A 736 -37.86 -48.45 -23.78
N VAL A 737 -38.42 -47.44 -23.10
CA VAL A 737 -38.54 -46.08 -23.65
C VAL A 737 -37.17 -45.45 -23.92
N ILE A 738 -36.18 -45.68 -23.04
CA ILE A 738 -34.80 -45.22 -23.27
C ILE A 738 -34.17 -45.91 -24.48
N LEU A 739 -34.36 -47.22 -24.64
CA LEU A 739 -33.85 -47.97 -25.78
C LEU A 739 -34.58 -47.60 -27.10
N ASP A 740 -35.89 -47.38 -27.07
CA ASP A 740 -36.67 -46.89 -28.22
C ASP A 740 -36.20 -45.50 -28.69
N VAL A 741 -35.72 -44.65 -27.77
CA VAL A 741 -35.11 -43.34 -28.09
C VAL A 741 -33.73 -43.50 -28.72
N ARG A 742 -33.00 -44.57 -28.37
CA ARG A 742 -31.65 -44.86 -28.88
C ARG A 742 -31.66 -45.49 -30.28
N ASP A 743 -32.65 -46.31 -30.62
CA ASP A 743 -32.63 -47.17 -31.82
C ASP A 743 -33.36 -46.62 -33.05
N LYS A 744 -33.74 -45.33 -33.10
CA LYS A 744 -34.29 -44.73 -34.33
C LYS A 744 -33.21 -44.01 -35.15
N PRO A 745 -32.82 -44.52 -36.34
CA PRO A 745 -31.99 -43.77 -37.26
C PRO A 745 -32.78 -42.56 -37.78
N GLN A 746 -32.14 -41.39 -37.82
CA GLN A 746 -32.66 -40.25 -38.56
C GLN A 746 -32.87 -40.65 -40.02
N LYS A 747 -34.11 -40.53 -40.52
CA LYS A 747 -34.37 -40.58 -41.95
C LYS A 747 -33.95 -39.24 -42.55
N ASP A 748 -32.94 -39.29 -43.41
CA ASP A 748 -32.47 -38.18 -44.21
C ASP A 748 -33.59 -37.63 -45.11
N GLY A 749 -33.89 -36.34 -44.93
CA GLY A 749 -34.67 -35.53 -45.86
C GLY A 749 -33.70 -34.63 -46.61
N GLY A 750 -33.54 -34.88 -47.91
CA GLY A 750 -32.59 -34.20 -48.77
C GLY A 750 -32.86 -32.70 -48.94
N PHE A 751 -31.78 -31.94 -49.01
CA PHE A 751 -31.73 -30.65 -49.71
C PHE A 751 -30.75 -30.79 -50.87
N GLY A 752 -31.27 -30.57 -52.08
CA GLY A 752 -30.59 -30.71 -53.34
C GLY A 752 -29.59 -29.58 -53.63
N SER A 753 -28.69 -29.93 -54.54
CA SER A 753 -27.52 -29.24 -55.07
C SER A 753 -27.80 -27.99 -55.91
N SER A 754 -26.85 -27.04 -55.90
CA SER A 754 -26.36 -26.41 -57.14
C SER A 754 -24.96 -25.82 -56.95
N VAL A 755 -23.90 -26.44 -57.47
CA VAL A 755 -22.73 -25.76 -58.04
C VAL A 755 -22.14 -26.64 -59.15
N SER A 756 -21.88 -25.99 -60.28
CA SER A 756 -21.36 -26.44 -61.56
C SER A 756 -19.90 -26.93 -61.54
N ASN A 757 -19.63 -27.88 -62.44
CA ASN A 757 -18.31 -28.37 -62.87
C ASN A 757 -17.43 -27.26 -63.51
N VAL A 758 -16.10 -27.40 -63.44
CA VAL A 758 -15.16 -27.66 -64.57
C VAL A 758 -13.69 -27.31 -64.20
N CYS A 759 -12.77 -28.20 -64.64
CA CYS A 759 -11.31 -28.09 -64.83
C CYS A 759 -10.32 -28.37 -63.67
N VAL A 760 -10.06 -29.66 -63.48
CA VAL A 760 -8.82 -30.44 -63.70
C VAL A 760 -7.50 -29.72 -64.07
N GLU A 761 -6.42 -30.24 -63.45
CA GLU A 761 -4.99 -30.37 -63.85
C GLU A 761 -3.90 -29.37 -63.43
N ASP A 762 -3.09 -29.85 -62.47
CA ASP A 762 -1.65 -30.21 -62.58
C ASP A 762 -0.56 -29.26 -62.08
N GLY A 763 0.36 -29.86 -61.30
CA GLY A 763 1.78 -29.80 -61.63
C GLY A 763 2.68 -28.71 -61.03
N ARG A 764 3.36 -29.08 -59.93
CA ARG A 764 4.79 -28.84 -59.62
C ARG A 764 5.40 -27.43 -59.85
N ARG A 765 5.78 -26.76 -58.76
CA ARG A 765 7.17 -26.71 -58.25
C ARG A 765 7.19 -26.13 -56.83
#